data_AF-A0A7S1CH85-F1
#
_entry.id   AF-A0A7S1CH85-F1
#
_cell.length_a   1.000
_cell.length_b   1.000
_cell.length_c   1.000
_cell.angle_alpha   90.00
_cell.angle_beta   90.00
_cell.angle_gamma   90.00
#
_symmetry.space_group_name_H-M   'P 1'
#
loop_
_entity.id
_entity.type
_entity.pdbx_description
1 polymer ?
#
loop_
_entity_poly.entity_id
_entity_poly.type
_entity_poly.pdbx_seq_one_letter_code
_entity_poly.pdbx_strand_id
1 'polypeptide(L)'
;FDGEFEVRSGAGGDADAARGRNLSPVVNDIVWAQGMQSKVASVTASAKSLLSDLPSFGEFKRMCDELRDKLGVYQKDQFSDWLRSTEDRLDDGELSLEMTGRLMEFDVDGNMIVNYSESLVILLREVRQLSELGMTLPPKVARAARDAETYYRYGVQLKKVANFYNTMGSQIIAVQKPMLYDTLLAFETVVQNPGRAARGGRAAGGGHSITWSNPEGCQEYVDALQKGAETLAAENRKLRKMHVRLGEDVVALMNIDLLRQREAWKARWTGMRDVMTSLERVYPAERMAKWKLHWDHQLYKAVEVGYRMGLESLNEALNEIKCELVFSQRQLQFRPPLEELRANYYREMKKFISIPQVFSGFGHEEVFAKMADRNAKSLVQVYRKAEILFARLAKLRDRLANWVVLGRVPDLDAYVEANVTTIAQWDANFKHLKLRRKECEKLPDFHKVDCVTVSAAPFRAAVEDQMQRLSDALVLSLRKSLSEHLKSVEDFLERAMERLNERPHSIDEIGKAKREWKDIADKKGDIRQQMRQCDEQKKLLLTVAGTNVALEDVTARLAKMPDAWDTFEVALEAFNDMIEEQREKLRGNVEQEVVNVNVSLDKFSQRWEALKPKEVADWSDEAIEKVHDALEEWKEQLDELKQQAATLTENCESFMMPAPKFEGLDVVVADVEQTVSSWELYGKYQEEMGEIAAQDWITFRSRLFDLTDFAQKWLEEIKPRPRDIVKVRITEQADALRRAVPALKFCRGEPFKDEHWTQCFRKLGVPRGVRLDTLTVGHFL
;
A
#
# COMPACT_ATOMS: atom_id res chain seq x y z
N PHE A 1 95.21 -9.79 49.81
CA PHE A 1 95.78 -10.88 49.00
C PHE A 1 95.75 -12.20 49.77
N ASP A 2 96.33 -12.30 50.97
CA ASP A 2 96.23 -13.54 51.78
C ASP A 2 94.79 -13.95 52.10
N GLY A 3 93.93 -13.02 52.51
CA GLY A 3 92.51 -13.33 52.75
C GLY A 3 91.73 -13.77 51.50
N GLU A 4 92.15 -13.36 50.30
CA GLU A 4 91.53 -13.81 49.03
C GLU A 4 92.05 -15.20 48.63
N PHE A 5 93.30 -15.51 48.98
CA PHE A 5 93.91 -16.84 48.82
C PHE A 5 93.30 -17.85 49.78
N GLU A 6 93.13 -17.52 51.06
CA GLU A 6 92.52 -18.41 52.06
C GLU A 6 91.05 -18.73 51.74
N VAL A 7 90.30 -17.76 51.22
CA VAL A 7 88.90 -17.97 50.80
C VAL A 7 88.78 -18.91 49.61
N ARG A 8 89.76 -18.92 48.67
CA ARG A 8 89.73 -19.81 47.50
C ARG A 8 90.44 -21.15 47.71
N SER A 9 91.40 -21.23 48.64
CA SER A 9 92.15 -22.47 48.95
C SER A 9 91.55 -23.27 50.12
N GLY A 10 90.66 -22.67 50.91
CA GLY A 10 89.94 -23.34 52.00
C GLY A 10 88.86 -24.29 51.51
N ALA A 11 88.57 -25.35 52.29
CA ALA A 11 87.66 -26.45 51.98
C ALA A 11 86.15 -26.09 51.87
N GLY A 12 85.82 -24.82 51.62
CA GLY A 12 84.49 -24.31 51.33
C GLY A 12 84.56 -23.37 50.13
N GLY A 13 84.77 -23.92 48.94
CA GLY A 13 84.80 -23.18 47.68
C GLY A 13 83.43 -22.62 47.32
N ASP A 14 83.07 -21.49 47.94
CA ASP A 14 81.79 -20.83 47.70
C ASP A 14 81.79 -20.03 46.39
N ALA A 15 80.63 -20.03 45.75
CA ALA A 15 80.41 -19.84 44.31
C ALA A 15 80.65 -18.42 43.73
N ASP A 16 81.32 -17.52 44.43
CA ASP A 16 81.40 -16.08 44.08
C ASP A 16 82.81 -15.58 43.67
N ALA A 17 83.73 -16.51 43.41
CA ALA A 17 84.98 -16.21 42.72
C ALA A 17 84.71 -15.86 41.25
N ALA A 18 85.05 -14.65 40.78
CA ALA A 18 84.85 -14.23 39.38
C ALA A 18 85.38 -15.28 38.39
N ARG A 19 84.48 -16.09 37.80
CA ARG A 19 84.81 -17.13 36.82
C ARG A 19 84.83 -16.51 35.43
N GLY A 20 85.89 -16.74 34.68
CA GLY A 20 85.90 -16.42 33.25
C GLY A 20 84.73 -17.14 32.57
N ARG A 21 83.87 -16.42 31.83
CA ARG A 21 82.60 -16.91 31.26
C ARG A 21 82.73 -18.13 30.31
N ASN A 22 83.96 -18.53 29.98
CA ASN A 22 84.30 -19.60 29.03
C ASN A 22 85.40 -20.57 29.54
N LEU A 23 85.78 -20.54 30.82
CA LEU A 23 86.83 -21.40 31.39
C LEU A 23 86.22 -22.55 32.21
N SER A 24 86.79 -23.74 32.11
CA SER A 24 86.52 -24.85 33.04
C SER A 24 86.92 -24.43 34.46
N PRO A 25 86.24 -24.92 35.53
CA PRO A 25 86.57 -24.58 36.92
C PRO A 25 88.06 -24.72 37.22
N VAL A 26 88.70 -25.82 36.80
CA VAL A 26 90.12 -26.06 37.08
C VAL A 26 91.04 -25.10 36.32
N VAL A 27 90.73 -24.83 35.05
CA VAL A 27 91.49 -23.86 34.24
C VAL A 27 91.33 -22.45 34.81
N ASN A 28 90.15 -22.10 35.31
CA ASN A 28 89.89 -20.81 35.93
C ASN A 28 90.71 -20.60 37.21
N ASP A 29 90.88 -21.66 38.02
CA ASP A 29 91.67 -21.59 39.25
C ASP A 29 93.18 -21.48 38.96
N ILE A 30 93.67 -22.15 37.90
CA ILE A 30 95.04 -22.02 37.40
C ILE A 30 95.30 -20.61 36.85
N VAL A 31 94.40 -20.08 36.01
CA VAL A 31 94.50 -18.72 35.45
C VAL A 31 94.46 -17.67 36.56
N TRP A 32 93.60 -17.84 37.57
CA TRP A 32 93.55 -16.94 38.71
C TRP A 32 94.85 -16.98 39.51
N ALA A 33 95.40 -18.17 39.81
CA ALA A 33 96.66 -18.31 40.53
C ALA A 33 97.82 -17.63 39.77
N GLN A 34 97.93 -17.84 38.45
CA GLN A 34 98.95 -17.23 37.61
C GLN A 34 98.79 -15.70 37.49
N GLY A 35 97.55 -15.22 37.38
CA GLY A 35 97.24 -13.79 37.38
C GLY A 35 97.61 -13.12 38.71
N MET A 36 97.36 -13.80 39.83
CA MET A 36 97.67 -13.28 41.16
C MET A 36 99.18 -13.33 41.45
N GLN A 37 99.88 -14.38 41.02
CA GLN A 37 101.35 -14.42 41.06
C GLN A 37 101.97 -13.27 40.27
N SER A 38 101.46 -13.00 39.06
CA SER A 38 101.96 -11.92 38.21
C SER A 38 101.72 -10.54 38.84
N LYS A 39 100.55 -10.34 39.49
CA LYS A 39 100.26 -9.13 40.26
C LYS A 39 101.18 -8.98 41.47
N VAL A 40 101.36 -10.03 42.27
CA VAL A 40 102.26 -10.02 43.43
C VAL A 40 103.70 -9.76 42.99
N ALA A 41 104.16 -10.37 41.88
CA ALA A 41 105.48 -10.12 41.32
C ALA A 41 105.66 -8.66 40.85
N SER A 42 104.66 -8.10 40.16
CA SER A 42 104.69 -6.69 39.75
C SER A 42 104.70 -5.75 40.97
N VAL A 43 103.86 -6.00 41.97
CA VAL A 43 103.82 -5.20 43.21
C VAL A 43 105.15 -5.32 43.96
N THR A 44 105.74 -6.52 44.03
CA THR A 44 107.05 -6.73 44.65
C THR A 44 108.14 -5.98 43.89
N ALA A 45 108.14 -6.01 42.55
CA ALA A 45 109.11 -5.31 41.73
C ALA A 45 109.00 -3.78 41.86
N SER A 46 107.77 -3.24 41.81
CA SER A 46 107.51 -1.80 42.02
C SER A 46 107.86 -1.37 43.44
N ALA A 47 107.49 -2.15 44.45
CA ALA A 47 107.85 -1.87 45.84
C ALA A 47 109.37 -1.96 46.06
N LYS A 48 110.07 -2.88 45.40
CA LYS A 48 111.53 -2.97 45.43
C LYS A 48 112.21 -1.73 44.85
N SER A 49 111.66 -1.13 43.79
CA SER A 49 112.27 0.07 43.20
C SER A 49 111.98 1.35 43.99
N LEU A 50 110.93 1.37 44.80
CA LEU A 50 110.46 2.56 45.50
C LEU A 50 110.76 2.56 47.01
N LEU A 51 110.84 1.39 47.64
CA LEU A 51 110.83 1.23 49.09
C LEU A 51 112.00 0.37 49.61
N SER A 52 113.05 0.16 48.80
CA SER A 52 114.22 -0.65 49.19
C SER A 52 114.93 -0.19 50.46
N ASP A 53 114.76 1.08 50.82
CA ASP A 53 115.54 1.76 51.85
C ASP A 53 114.83 1.70 53.23
N LEU A 54 113.60 1.18 53.29
CA LEU A 54 112.86 1.00 54.54
C LEU A 54 113.13 -0.37 55.18
N PRO A 55 113.35 -0.44 56.52
CA PRO A 55 113.58 -1.70 57.22
C PRO A 55 112.38 -2.67 57.15
N SER A 56 111.16 -2.16 57.06
CA SER A 56 109.92 -2.94 56.92
C SER A 56 109.73 -3.57 55.53
N PHE A 57 110.52 -3.16 54.52
CA PHE A 57 110.44 -3.72 53.18
C PHE A 57 110.92 -5.17 53.12
N GLY A 58 111.89 -5.54 53.97
CA GLY A 58 112.37 -6.93 54.08
C GLY A 58 111.26 -7.90 54.49
N GLU A 59 110.43 -7.53 55.46
CA GLU A 59 109.27 -8.31 55.90
C GLU A 59 108.18 -8.37 54.82
N PHE A 60 107.85 -7.24 54.18
CA PHE A 60 106.88 -7.19 53.09
C PHE A 60 107.31 -8.07 51.90
N LYS A 61 108.59 -8.00 51.51
CA LYS A 61 109.13 -8.83 50.43
C LYS A 61 109.04 -10.32 50.79
N ARG A 62 109.37 -10.71 52.03
CA ARG A 62 109.22 -12.09 52.50
C ARG A 62 107.75 -12.55 52.42
N MET A 63 106.79 -11.73 52.85
CA MET A 63 105.37 -12.06 52.73
C MET A 63 104.92 -12.20 51.27
N CYS A 64 105.39 -11.34 50.36
CA CYS A 64 105.10 -11.47 48.93
C CYS A 64 105.76 -12.69 48.27
N ASP A 65 106.98 -13.05 48.69
CA ASP A 65 107.66 -14.27 48.24
C ASP A 65 106.93 -15.51 48.78
N GLU A 66 106.55 -15.54 50.07
CA GLU A 66 105.76 -16.63 50.68
C GLU A 66 104.39 -16.80 50.00
N LEU A 67 103.68 -15.70 49.72
CA LEU A 67 102.39 -15.76 49.00
C LEU A 67 102.59 -16.24 47.55
N ARG A 68 103.67 -15.85 46.88
CA ARG A 68 103.98 -16.33 45.52
C ARG A 68 104.28 -17.82 45.51
N ASP A 69 105.02 -18.31 46.50
CA ASP A 69 105.33 -19.72 46.67
C ASP A 69 104.06 -20.52 46.99
N LYS A 70 103.21 -20.04 47.90
CA LYS A 70 101.88 -20.63 48.18
C LYS A 70 101.00 -20.69 46.93
N LEU A 71 100.93 -19.61 46.15
CA LEU A 71 100.20 -19.59 44.88
C LEU A 71 100.81 -20.54 43.84
N GLY A 72 102.13 -20.73 43.86
CA GLY A 72 102.84 -21.67 42.96
C GLY A 72 102.63 -23.13 43.31
N VAL A 73 102.56 -23.45 44.60
CA VAL A 73 102.15 -24.77 45.08
C VAL A 73 100.70 -25.02 44.70
N TYR A 74 99.79 -24.08 44.99
CA TYR A 74 98.38 -24.19 44.60
C TYR A 74 98.18 -24.40 43.09
N GLN A 75 98.89 -23.65 42.23
CA GLN A 75 98.82 -23.84 40.77
C GLN A 75 99.29 -25.23 40.33
N LYS A 76 100.35 -25.75 40.93
CA LYS A 76 100.88 -27.10 40.63
C LYS A 76 99.94 -28.18 41.13
N ASP A 77 99.37 -28.02 42.33
CA ASP A 77 98.43 -28.96 42.93
C ASP A 77 97.17 -29.06 42.06
N GLN A 78 96.56 -27.92 41.69
CA GLN A 78 95.39 -27.87 40.79
C GLN A 78 95.66 -28.51 39.42
N PHE A 79 96.85 -28.30 38.84
CA PHE A 79 97.22 -28.94 37.59
C PHE A 79 97.47 -30.45 37.76
N SER A 80 98.07 -30.87 38.88
CA SER A 80 98.30 -32.29 39.17
C SER A 80 97.01 -33.05 39.45
N ASP A 81 96.06 -32.43 40.14
CA ASP A 81 94.73 -32.98 40.40
C ASP A 81 93.94 -33.11 39.08
N TRP A 82 94.01 -32.09 38.21
CA TRP A 82 93.43 -32.18 36.87
C TRP A 82 94.07 -33.27 36.03
N LEU A 83 95.41 -33.39 36.03
CA LEU A 83 96.12 -34.42 35.29
C LEU A 83 95.71 -35.82 35.77
N ARG A 84 95.71 -36.04 37.08
CA ARG A 84 95.29 -37.32 37.68
C ARG A 84 93.84 -37.64 37.31
N SER A 85 92.92 -36.68 37.49
CA SER A 85 91.52 -36.87 37.11
C SER A 85 91.35 -37.14 35.61
N THR A 86 92.14 -36.51 34.75
CA THR A 86 92.07 -36.69 33.30
C THR A 86 92.67 -38.02 32.86
N GLU A 87 93.76 -38.45 33.49
CA GLU A 87 94.38 -39.76 33.24
C GLU A 87 93.48 -40.90 33.74
N ASP A 88 92.91 -40.78 34.95
CA ASP A 88 91.93 -41.73 35.49
C ASP A 88 90.74 -41.88 34.53
N ARG A 89 90.17 -40.76 34.04
CA ARG A 89 89.06 -40.77 33.07
C ARG A 89 89.44 -41.28 31.67
N LEU A 90 90.72 -41.22 31.31
CA LEU A 90 91.21 -41.78 30.05
C LEU A 90 91.43 -43.30 30.17
N ASP A 91 91.86 -43.76 31.35
CA ASP A 91 92.06 -45.17 31.67
C ASP A 91 90.73 -45.91 31.95
N ASP A 92 89.74 -45.23 32.53
CA ASP A 92 88.36 -45.69 32.69
C ASP A 92 87.58 -45.74 31.36
N GLY A 93 88.17 -45.24 30.26
CA GLY A 93 87.59 -45.27 28.92
C GLY A 93 86.57 -44.16 28.62
N GLU A 94 86.17 -43.34 29.61
CA GLU A 94 85.20 -42.24 29.44
C GLU A 94 85.66 -41.14 28.45
N LEU A 95 86.97 -40.90 28.38
CA LEU A 95 87.60 -39.93 27.48
C LEU A 95 88.23 -40.59 26.24
N SER A 96 88.02 -41.89 26.06
CA SER A 96 88.44 -42.60 24.86
C SER A 96 87.30 -42.60 23.85
N LEU A 97 87.60 -42.24 22.59
CA LEU A 97 86.74 -42.66 21.50
C LEU A 97 86.88 -44.18 21.44
N GLU A 98 85.84 -44.93 21.82
CA GLU A 98 85.79 -46.34 21.51
C GLU A 98 85.87 -46.47 19.98
N MET A 99 87.08 -46.67 19.45
CA MET A 99 87.32 -46.72 18.00
C MET A 99 86.60 -47.88 17.30
N THR A 100 85.96 -48.74 18.10
CA THR A 100 85.14 -49.90 17.71
C THR A 100 83.63 -49.71 17.98
N GLY A 101 83.21 -48.62 18.63
CA GLY A 101 81.81 -48.35 18.96
C GLY A 101 81.00 -47.84 17.76
N ARG A 102 79.68 -48.09 17.76
CA ARG A 102 78.78 -47.58 16.71
C ARG A 102 78.67 -46.06 16.81
N LEU A 103 78.63 -45.36 15.68
CA LEU A 103 78.50 -43.89 15.64
C LEU A 103 77.18 -43.38 16.24
N MET A 104 76.08 -44.12 16.04
CA MET A 104 74.74 -43.76 16.48
C MET A 104 73.98 -44.98 16.99
N GLU A 105 73.21 -44.79 18.05
CA GLU A 105 72.32 -45.80 18.64
C GLU A 105 70.94 -45.20 18.90
N PHE A 106 69.94 -46.08 18.96
CA PHE A 106 68.59 -45.70 19.35
C PHE A 106 68.37 -46.08 20.81
N ASP A 107 67.88 -45.12 21.59
CA ASP A 107 67.43 -45.35 22.95
C ASP A 107 66.18 -46.26 22.99
N VAL A 108 65.82 -46.77 24.16
CA VAL A 108 64.60 -47.57 24.42
C VAL A 108 63.34 -46.81 23.98
N ASP A 109 63.37 -45.47 24.03
CA ASP A 109 62.30 -44.57 23.59
C ASP A 109 62.34 -44.22 22.08
N GLY A 110 63.29 -44.78 21.33
CA GLY A 110 63.46 -44.54 19.88
C GLY A 110 64.16 -43.22 19.53
N ASN A 111 64.77 -42.54 20.52
CA ASN A 111 65.57 -41.33 20.30
C ASN A 111 66.96 -41.66 19.76
N MET A 112 67.47 -40.84 18.84
CA MET A 112 68.81 -40.98 18.30
C MET A 112 69.84 -40.41 19.29
N ILE A 113 70.79 -41.25 19.72
CA ILE A 113 71.91 -40.89 20.60
C ILE A 113 73.22 -41.05 19.82
N VAL A 114 74.09 -40.04 19.93
CA VAL A 114 75.40 -40.01 19.27
C VAL A 114 76.47 -40.36 20.28
N ASN A 115 77.28 -41.36 19.98
CA ASN A 115 78.37 -41.83 20.83
C ASN A 115 79.60 -40.91 20.73
N TYR A 116 79.42 -39.66 21.15
CA TYR A 116 80.47 -38.64 21.25
C TYR A 116 80.32 -37.88 22.57
N SER A 117 81.17 -38.19 23.55
CA SER A 117 81.04 -37.67 24.92
C SER A 117 81.24 -36.15 24.97
N GLU A 118 80.39 -35.46 25.73
CA GLU A 118 80.53 -34.01 25.98
C GLU A 118 81.82 -33.71 26.76
N SER A 119 82.24 -34.67 27.59
CA SER A 119 83.53 -34.75 28.26
C SER A 119 84.73 -34.58 27.32
N LEU A 120 84.67 -35.12 26.10
CA LEU A 120 85.74 -34.98 25.11
C LEU A 120 85.89 -33.54 24.59
N VAL A 121 84.77 -32.82 24.48
CA VAL A 121 84.76 -31.40 24.07
C VAL A 121 85.33 -30.51 25.16
N ILE A 122 85.01 -30.83 26.42
CA ILE A 122 85.57 -30.16 27.59
C ILE A 122 87.09 -30.42 27.63
N LEU A 123 87.53 -31.67 27.45
CA LEU A 123 88.95 -32.03 27.37
C LEU A 123 89.69 -31.27 26.26
N LEU A 124 89.13 -31.20 25.05
CA LEU A 124 89.71 -30.42 23.94
C LEU A 124 89.89 -28.95 24.29
N ARG A 125 88.89 -28.34 24.95
CA ARG A 125 88.95 -26.95 25.40
C ARG A 125 90.00 -26.77 26.50
N GLU A 126 90.02 -27.65 27.48
CA GLU A 126 90.97 -27.61 28.61
C GLU A 126 92.41 -27.82 28.15
N VAL A 127 92.68 -28.82 27.30
CA VAL A 127 94.00 -29.09 26.73
C VAL A 127 94.51 -27.90 25.92
N ARG A 128 93.66 -27.27 25.11
CA ARG A 128 94.03 -26.05 24.38
C ARG A 128 94.36 -24.90 25.33
N GLN A 129 93.52 -24.65 26.32
CA GLN A 129 93.72 -23.57 27.30
C GLN A 129 94.98 -23.79 28.15
N LEU A 130 95.23 -25.01 28.63
CA LEU A 130 96.41 -25.35 29.41
C LEU A 130 97.70 -25.31 28.60
N SER A 131 97.64 -25.69 27.31
CA SER A 131 98.77 -25.52 26.38
C SER A 131 99.10 -24.05 26.13
N GLU A 132 98.08 -23.19 25.97
CA GLU A 132 98.26 -21.73 25.80
C GLU A 132 98.84 -21.06 27.06
N LEU A 133 98.61 -21.62 28.25
CA LEU A 133 99.17 -21.16 29.53
C LEU A 133 100.62 -21.62 29.77
N GLY A 134 101.19 -22.42 28.87
CA GLY A 134 102.59 -22.88 28.95
C GLY A 134 102.82 -24.10 29.85
N MET A 135 101.77 -24.82 30.24
CA MET A 135 101.88 -26.04 31.05
C MET A 135 102.30 -27.23 30.18
N THR A 136 103.26 -28.04 30.64
CA THR A 136 103.73 -29.21 29.91
C THR A 136 102.73 -30.37 30.04
N LEU A 137 101.95 -30.59 29.00
CA LEU A 137 100.97 -31.67 28.94
C LEU A 137 101.66 -33.02 28.66
N PRO A 138 101.28 -34.11 29.35
CA PRO A 138 101.75 -35.45 29.03
C PRO A 138 101.39 -35.87 27.59
N PRO A 139 102.25 -36.65 26.91
CA PRO A 139 102.04 -37.06 25.52
C PRO A 139 100.76 -37.92 25.33
N LYS A 140 100.32 -38.62 26.38
CA LYS A 140 99.10 -39.46 26.38
C LYS A 140 97.82 -38.60 26.22
N VAL A 141 97.70 -37.53 27.02
CA VAL A 141 96.57 -36.57 26.96
C VAL A 141 96.61 -35.74 25.68
N ALA A 142 97.80 -35.30 25.25
CA ALA A 142 97.96 -34.54 24.02
C ALA A 142 97.58 -35.35 22.75
N ARG A 143 97.87 -36.66 22.73
CA ARG A 143 97.46 -37.55 21.64
C ARG A 143 95.95 -37.77 21.62
N ALA A 144 95.33 -38.05 22.77
CA ALA A 144 93.88 -38.19 22.88
C ALA A 144 93.13 -36.94 22.42
N ALA A 145 93.64 -35.74 22.73
CA ALA A 145 93.09 -34.48 22.25
C ALA A 145 93.22 -34.31 20.73
N ARG A 146 94.36 -34.63 20.11
CA ARG A 146 94.51 -34.54 18.64
C ARG A 146 93.58 -35.51 17.89
N ASP A 147 93.45 -36.73 18.42
CA ASP A 147 92.56 -37.73 17.85
C ASP A 147 91.09 -37.27 18.00
N ALA A 148 90.71 -36.73 19.15
CA ALA A 148 89.40 -36.12 19.40
C ALA A 148 89.08 -34.92 18.49
N GLU A 149 90.08 -34.09 18.18
CA GLU A 149 89.94 -32.90 17.32
C GLU A 149 89.57 -33.29 15.88
N THR A 150 90.15 -34.38 15.37
CA THR A 150 89.88 -34.90 14.02
C THR A 150 88.40 -35.28 13.85
N TYR A 151 87.78 -35.83 14.89
CA TYR A 151 86.37 -36.28 14.86
C TYR A 151 85.37 -35.27 15.44
N TYR A 152 85.84 -34.19 16.06
CA TYR A 152 84.98 -33.17 16.69
C TYR A 152 83.96 -32.56 15.72
N ARG A 153 84.38 -32.24 14.50
CA ARG A 153 83.47 -31.70 13.46
C ARG A 153 82.33 -32.67 13.16
N TYR A 154 82.64 -33.96 13.00
CA TYR A 154 81.66 -35.01 12.71
C TYR A 154 80.75 -35.29 13.90
N GLY A 155 81.29 -35.34 15.12
CA GLY A 155 80.50 -35.48 16.35
C GLY A 155 79.49 -34.35 16.55
N VAL A 156 79.87 -33.11 16.26
CA VAL A 156 78.95 -31.96 16.30
C VAL A 156 77.87 -32.04 15.22
N GLN A 157 78.23 -32.46 13.99
CA GLN A 157 77.25 -32.64 12.91
C GLN A 157 76.24 -33.74 13.24
N LEU A 158 76.69 -34.89 13.74
CA LEU A 158 75.83 -35.98 14.19
C LEU A 158 74.90 -35.54 15.32
N LYS A 159 75.41 -34.82 16.34
CA LYS A 159 74.57 -34.27 17.41
C LYS A 159 73.48 -33.34 16.87
N LYS A 160 73.79 -32.52 15.87
CA LYS A 160 72.79 -31.66 15.21
C LYS A 160 71.73 -32.48 14.48
N VAL A 161 72.10 -33.56 13.78
CA VAL A 161 71.14 -34.43 13.10
C VAL A 161 70.30 -35.24 14.08
N ALA A 162 70.89 -35.75 15.16
CA ALA A 162 70.17 -36.44 16.22
C ALA A 162 69.14 -35.53 16.90
N ASN A 163 69.53 -34.30 17.23
CA ASN A 163 68.60 -33.29 17.74
C ASN A 163 67.51 -32.96 16.71
N PHE A 164 67.85 -32.89 15.41
CA PHE A 164 66.85 -32.72 14.36
C PHE A 164 65.86 -33.89 14.34
N TYR A 165 66.31 -35.14 14.35
CA TYR A 165 65.46 -36.33 14.35
C TYR A 165 64.53 -36.38 15.57
N ASN A 166 65.08 -36.16 16.77
CA ASN A 166 64.35 -36.20 18.03
C ASN A 166 63.28 -35.08 18.12
N THR A 167 63.56 -33.91 17.53
CA THR A 167 62.58 -32.80 17.44
C THR A 167 61.70 -32.85 16.20
N MET A 168 62.00 -33.74 15.25
CA MET A 168 61.30 -33.77 13.97
C MET A 168 59.84 -34.16 14.12
N GLY A 169 59.56 -35.15 14.98
CA GLY A 169 58.20 -35.65 15.21
C GLY A 169 57.22 -34.54 15.62
N SER A 170 57.67 -33.62 16.49
CA SER A 170 56.87 -32.44 16.89
C SER A 170 56.84 -31.34 15.84
N GLN A 171 57.85 -31.29 14.96
CA GLN A 171 57.92 -30.39 13.82
C GLN A 171 57.16 -30.87 12.58
N ILE A 172 56.55 -32.05 12.54
CA ILE A 172 55.73 -32.44 11.39
C ILE A 172 54.25 -32.20 11.71
N ILE A 173 53.55 -31.48 10.84
CA ILE A 173 52.09 -31.36 10.95
C ILE A 173 51.50 -32.75 10.66
N ALA A 174 50.75 -33.32 11.60
CA ALA A 174 50.27 -34.70 11.53
C ALA A 174 49.54 -35.02 10.21
N VAL A 175 48.78 -34.06 9.68
CA VAL A 175 48.02 -34.19 8.44
C VAL A 175 48.90 -34.16 7.18
N GLN A 176 50.09 -33.57 7.25
CA GLN A 176 51.08 -33.51 6.16
C GLN A 176 52.10 -34.66 6.22
N LYS A 177 52.14 -35.42 7.33
CA LYS A 177 53.05 -36.57 7.50
C LYS A 177 53.02 -37.56 6.31
N PRO A 178 51.86 -37.92 5.72
CA PRO A 178 51.84 -38.81 4.55
C PRO A 178 52.49 -38.20 3.30
N MET A 179 52.50 -36.87 3.16
CA MET A 179 53.14 -36.19 2.02
C MET A 179 54.67 -36.19 2.11
N LEU A 180 55.21 -36.26 3.35
CA LEU A 180 56.64 -36.40 3.61
C LEU A 180 57.13 -37.86 3.60
N TYR A 181 56.27 -38.81 3.23
CA TYR A 181 56.60 -40.24 3.34
C TYR A 181 57.87 -40.63 2.57
N ASP A 182 58.03 -40.21 1.31
CA ASP A 182 59.21 -40.59 0.51
C ASP A 182 60.51 -39.99 1.07
N THR A 183 60.46 -38.76 1.57
CA THR A 183 61.64 -38.09 2.14
C THR A 183 61.97 -38.61 3.54
N LEU A 184 60.95 -38.98 4.32
CA LEU A 184 61.11 -39.69 5.59
C LEU A 184 61.72 -41.08 5.38
N LEU A 185 61.21 -41.85 4.42
CA LEU A 185 61.72 -43.17 4.10
C LEU A 185 63.15 -43.10 3.56
N ALA A 186 63.43 -42.14 2.66
CA ALA A 186 64.79 -41.91 2.17
C ALA A 186 65.76 -41.57 3.32
N PHE A 187 65.35 -40.71 4.26
CA PHE A 187 66.16 -40.41 5.44
C PHE A 187 66.33 -41.63 6.36
N GLU A 188 65.26 -42.36 6.64
CA GLU A 188 65.29 -43.58 7.47
C GLU A 188 66.20 -44.66 6.86
N THR A 189 66.18 -44.83 5.53
CA THR A 189 67.08 -45.78 4.86
C THR A 189 68.55 -45.39 4.98
N VAL A 190 68.86 -44.09 5.02
CA VAL A 190 70.22 -43.58 5.29
C VAL A 190 70.61 -43.84 6.74
N VAL A 191 69.70 -43.61 7.68
CA VAL A 191 69.94 -43.87 9.12
C VAL A 191 70.16 -45.37 9.39
N GLN A 192 69.35 -46.25 8.79
CA GLN A 192 69.40 -47.70 9.02
C GLN A 192 70.54 -48.42 8.28
N ASN A 193 71.00 -47.90 7.14
CA ASN A 193 72.04 -48.54 6.30
C ASN A 193 73.28 -47.66 6.10
N PRO A 194 74.14 -47.51 7.13
CA PRO A 194 75.31 -46.66 7.06
C PRO A 194 76.32 -47.07 5.97
N GLY A 195 76.52 -48.37 5.73
CA GLY A 195 77.55 -48.88 4.81
C GLY A 195 77.28 -48.78 3.30
N ARG A 196 76.13 -48.25 2.86
CA ARG A 196 75.76 -48.21 1.43
C ARG A 196 76.21 -46.93 0.70
N ALA A 197 76.54 -45.87 1.45
CA ALA A 197 76.99 -44.59 0.89
C ALA A 197 78.41 -44.67 0.31
N ALA A 198 79.25 -45.58 0.82
CA ALA A 198 80.69 -45.57 0.55
C ALA A 198 81.16 -46.36 -0.69
N ARG A 199 80.31 -47.16 -1.35
CA ARG A 199 80.66 -47.79 -2.62
C ARG A 199 79.46 -47.95 -3.52
N GLY A 200 79.55 -47.36 -4.72
CA GLY A 200 78.64 -47.63 -5.82
C GLY A 200 78.53 -49.14 -6.08
N GLY A 201 77.32 -49.67 -5.92
CA GLY A 201 76.88 -50.94 -6.48
C GLY A 201 77.65 -52.20 -6.04
N ARG A 202 77.24 -52.80 -4.92
CA ARG A 202 76.89 -54.24 -4.79
C ARG A 202 76.47 -54.53 -3.35
N ALA A 203 75.33 -55.19 -3.20
CA ALA A 203 74.87 -55.71 -1.92
C ALA A 203 75.79 -56.84 -1.48
N ALA A 204 76.59 -56.60 -0.44
CA ALA A 204 77.19 -57.67 0.35
C ALA A 204 76.51 -57.61 1.74
N GLY A 205 75.82 -58.69 2.09
CA GLY A 205 75.13 -58.83 3.37
C GLY A 205 76.11 -58.78 4.53
N GLY A 206 75.77 -57.99 5.55
CA GLY A 206 76.55 -57.81 6.76
C GLY A 206 76.58 -56.34 7.14
N GLY A 207 75.76 -55.95 8.11
CA GLY A 207 75.74 -54.59 8.64
C GLY A 207 77.08 -54.23 9.26
N HIS A 208 77.98 -53.65 8.48
CA HIS A 208 79.17 -53.00 9.00
C HIS A 208 78.72 -51.65 9.57
N SER A 209 78.63 -51.61 10.90
CA SER A 209 78.58 -50.36 11.65
C SER A 209 79.79 -49.52 11.24
N ILE A 210 79.55 -48.31 10.73
CA ILE A 210 80.65 -47.37 10.55
C ILE A 210 81.12 -47.00 11.96
N THR A 211 82.41 -47.21 12.20
CA THR A 211 83.10 -46.93 13.46
C THR A 211 83.96 -45.68 13.28
N TRP A 212 84.33 -45.04 14.39
CA TRP A 212 85.22 -43.87 14.38
C TRP A 212 86.61 -44.15 13.76
N SER A 213 86.96 -45.41 13.50
CA SER A 213 88.22 -45.83 12.88
C SER A 213 88.34 -45.61 11.37
N ASN A 214 87.25 -45.28 10.64
CA ASN A 214 87.31 -44.99 9.20
C ASN A 214 86.91 -43.52 8.90
N PRO A 215 87.88 -42.59 8.77
CA PRO A 215 87.60 -41.18 8.55
C PRO A 215 86.82 -40.86 7.26
N GLU A 216 87.14 -41.51 6.14
CA GLU A 216 86.48 -41.25 4.85
C GLU A 216 85.03 -41.77 4.86
N GLY A 217 84.82 -43.00 5.34
CA GLY A 217 83.47 -43.58 5.45
C GLY A 217 82.59 -42.86 6.48
N CYS A 218 83.17 -42.33 7.56
CA CYS A 218 82.46 -41.48 8.52
C CYS A 218 82.04 -40.15 7.88
N GLN A 219 82.94 -39.51 7.12
CA GLN A 219 82.63 -38.27 6.42
C GLN A 219 81.50 -38.45 5.39
N GLU A 220 81.58 -39.45 4.52
CA GLU A 220 80.54 -39.70 3.50
C GLU A 220 79.18 -40.01 4.13
N TYR A 221 79.17 -40.76 5.23
CA TYR A 221 77.95 -41.08 5.96
C TYR A 221 77.36 -39.85 6.65
N VAL A 222 78.17 -39.05 7.33
CA VAL A 222 77.74 -37.80 7.98
C VAL A 222 77.21 -36.81 6.96
N ASP A 223 77.88 -36.67 5.81
CA ASP A 223 77.45 -35.79 4.72
C ASP A 223 76.15 -36.29 4.07
N ALA A 224 75.99 -37.60 3.83
CA ALA A 224 74.76 -38.18 3.31
C ALA A 224 73.59 -38.01 4.28
N LEU A 225 73.83 -38.24 5.58
CA LEU A 225 72.86 -38.07 6.64
C LEU A 225 72.46 -36.60 6.82
N GLN A 226 73.43 -35.68 6.81
CA GLN A 226 73.19 -34.24 6.86
C GLN A 226 72.38 -33.78 5.64
N LYS A 227 72.74 -34.22 4.43
CA LYS A 227 72.01 -33.91 3.20
C LYS A 227 70.57 -34.45 3.24
N GLY A 228 70.38 -35.67 3.76
CA GLY A 228 69.06 -36.26 3.97
C GLY A 228 68.20 -35.43 4.94
N ALA A 229 68.79 -35.04 6.08
CA ALA A 229 68.13 -34.19 7.07
C ALA A 229 67.79 -32.80 6.52
N GLU A 230 68.70 -32.16 5.77
CA GLU A 230 68.48 -30.87 5.13
C GLU A 230 67.38 -30.92 4.07
N THR A 231 67.37 -31.95 3.22
CA THR A 231 66.33 -32.17 2.20
C THR A 231 64.95 -32.31 2.85
N LEU A 232 64.88 -33.14 3.90
CA LEU A 232 63.67 -33.39 4.64
C LEU A 232 63.18 -32.15 5.41
N ALA A 233 64.10 -31.39 6.02
CA ALA A 233 63.81 -30.12 6.69
C ALA A 233 63.29 -29.08 5.69
N ALA A 234 63.87 -28.99 4.49
CA ALA A 234 63.46 -28.07 3.45
C ALA A 234 62.04 -28.38 2.95
N GLU A 235 61.74 -29.65 2.67
CA GLU A 235 60.40 -30.10 2.27
C GLU A 235 59.36 -29.86 3.38
N ASN A 236 59.69 -30.18 4.64
CA ASN A 236 58.79 -29.90 5.77
C ASN A 236 58.54 -28.38 5.95
N ARG A 237 59.58 -27.55 5.84
CA ARG A 237 59.44 -26.08 5.89
C ARG A 237 58.56 -25.56 4.75
N LYS A 238 58.71 -26.09 3.54
CA LYS A 238 57.87 -25.75 2.38
C LYS A 238 56.41 -26.11 2.63
N LEU A 239 56.12 -27.34 3.07
CA LEU A 239 54.75 -27.76 3.39
C LEU A 239 54.13 -26.96 4.54
N ARG A 240 54.90 -26.63 5.57
CA ARG A 240 54.46 -25.73 6.66
C ARG A 240 54.12 -24.34 6.14
N LYS A 241 54.98 -23.74 5.30
CA LYS A 241 54.72 -22.44 4.69
C LYS A 241 53.43 -22.45 3.87
N MET A 242 53.20 -23.52 3.10
CA MET A 242 51.95 -23.69 2.35
C MET A 242 50.73 -23.86 3.26
N HIS A 243 50.87 -24.56 4.38
CA HIS A 243 49.80 -24.71 5.37
C HIS A 243 49.43 -23.37 6.02
N VAL A 244 50.43 -22.57 6.43
CA VAL A 244 50.19 -21.23 6.98
C VAL A 244 49.51 -20.32 5.96
N ARG A 245 50.01 -20.30 4.72
CA ARG A 245 49.41 -19.51 3.62
C ARG A 245 47.94 -19.88 3.38
N LEU A 246 47.61 -21.18 3.28
CA LEU A 246 46.22 -21.61 3.12
C LEU A 246 45.36 -21.22 4.33
N GLY A 247 45.93 -21.19 5.54
CA GLY A 247 45.25 -20.70 6.73
C GLY A 247 44.89 -19.22 6.63
N GLU A 248 45.85 -18.39 6.21
CA GLU A 248 45.63 -16.97 5.94
C GLU A 248 44.57 -16.75 4.83
N ASP A 249 44.63 -17.57 3.76
CA ASP A 249 43.65 -17.50 2.67
C ASP A 249 42.23 -17.88 3.14
N VAL A 250 42.08 -18.90 4.00
CA VAL A 250 40.78 -19.29 4.60
C VAL A 250 40.23 -18.20 5.52
N VAL A 251 41.09 -17.60 6.36
CA VAL A 251 40.67 -16.49 7.25
C VAL A 251 40.27 -15.28 6.42
N ALA A 252 40.98 -14.98 5.33
CA ALA A 252 40.59 -13.92 4.41
C ALA A 252 39.23 -14.20 3.75
N LEU A 253 38.94 -15.45 3.36
CA LEU A 253 37.64 -15.84 2.81
C LEU A 253 36.48 -15.60 3.78
N MET A 254 36.69 -15.75 5.09
CA MET A 254 35.67 -15.46 6.11
C MET A 254 35.23 -13.99 6.13
N ASN A 255 36.11 -13.08 5.69
CA ASN A 255 35.86 -11.64 5.68
C ASN A 255 35.27 -11.13 4.35
N ILE A 256 35.14 -11.99 3.34
CA ILE A 256 34.56 -11.62 2.04
C ILE A 256 33.09 -12.02 2.03
N ASP A 257 32.21 -11.04 1.77
CA ASP A 257 30.77 -11.26 1.69
C ASP A 257 30.41 -12.12 0.47
N LEU A 258 29.80 -13.27 0.73
CA LEU A 258 29.44 -14.27 -0.27
C LEU A 258 28.31 -13.81 -1.22
N LEU A 259 27.50 -12.83 -0.81
CA LEU A 259 26.43 -12.23 -1.60
C LEU A 259 26.92 -11.03 -2.39
N ARG A 260 27.50 -10.04 -1.69
CA ARG A 260 27.84 -8.74 -2.29
C ARG A 260 29.12 -8.80 -3.13
N GLN A 261 30.08 -9.62 -2.73
CA GLN A 261 31.41 -9.70 -3.32
C GLN A 261 31.71 -11.08 -3.89
N ARG A 262 30.74 -11.66 -4.60
CA ARG A 262 30.84 -13.01 -5.17
C ARG A 262 32.08 -13.21 -6.05
N GLU A 263 32.43 -12.22 -6.88
CA GLU A 263 33.61 -12.32 -7.76
C GLU A 263 34.92 -12.28 -6.98
N ALA A 264 35.03 -11.45 -5.93
CA ALA A 264 36.21 -11.42 -5.07
C ALA A 264 36.38 -12.74 -4.30
N TRP A 265 35.27 -13.29 -3.78
CA TRP A 265 35.26 -14.59 -3.11
C TRP A 265 35.70 -15.70 -4.07
N LYS A 266 35.14 -15.72 -5.28
CA LYS A 266 35.47 -16.70 -6.33
C LYS A 266 36.93 -16.58 -6.78
N ALA A 267 37.46 -15.38 -6.95
CA ALA A 267 38.86 -15.15 -7.32
C ALA A 267 39.81 -15.69 -6.25
N ARG A 268 39.52 -15.41 -4.96
CA ARG A 268 40.32 -15.90 -3.83
C ARG A 268 40.27 -17.43 -3.72
N TRP A 269 39.08 -18.03 -3.86
CA TRP A 269 38.91 -19.48 -3.92
C TRP A 269 39.68 -20.11 -5.08
N THR A 270 39.63 -19.50 -6.26
CA THR A 270 40.36 -19.99 -7.45
C THR A 270 41.86 -20.01 -7.19
N GLY A 271 42.42 -18.96 -6.57
CA GLY A 271 43.83 -18.94 -6.18
C GLY A 271 44.22 -20.06 -5.20
N MET A 272 43.34 -20.40 -4.25
CA MET A 272 43.57 -21.54 -3.35
C MET A 272 43.50 -22.89 -4.10
N ARG A 273 42.57 -23.01 -5.05
CA ARG A 273 42.44 -24.19 -5.92
C ARG A 273 43.67 -24.39 -6.79
N ASP A 274 44.25 -23.32 -7.33
CA ASP A 274 45.47 -23.37 -8.13
C ASP A 274 46.66 -23.85 -7.29
N VAL A 275 46.77 -23.37 -6.04
CA VAL A 275 47.76 -23.86 -5.09
C VAL A 275 47.59 -25.36 -4.84
N MET A 276 46.38 -25.85 -4.59
CA MET A 276 46.12 -27.28 -4.38
C MET A 276 46.47 -28.10 -5.61
N THR A 277 46.06 -27.63 -6.80
CA THR A 277 46.34 -28.28 -8.09
C THR A 277 47.85 -28.35 -8.37
N SER A 278 48.61 -27.32 -7.98
CA SER A 278 50.08 -27.33 -8.12
C SER A 278 50.74 -28.41 -7.24
N LEU A 279 50.18 -28.70 -6.07
CA LEU A 279 50.69 -29.72 -5.14
C LEU A 279 50.29 -31.14 -5.57
N GLU A 280 49.12 -31.32 -6.18
CA GLU A 280 48.68 -32.59 -6.77
C GLU A 280 49.61 -33.09 -7.89
N ARG A 281 50.33 -32.19 -8.56
CA ARG A 281 51.35 -32.56 -9.55
C ARG A 281 52.63 -33.13 -8.92
N VAL A 282 52.88 -32.82 -7.65
CA VAL A 282 54.11 -33.17 -6.92
C VAL A 282 53.89 -34.36 -5.99
N TYR A 283 52.72 -34.45 -5.35
CA TYR A 283 52.41 -35.49 -4.38
C TYR A 283 51.23 -36.37 -4.85
N PRO A 284 51.28 -37.70 -4.65
CA PRO A 284 50.17 -38.60 -4.95
C PRO A 284 48.87 -38.23 -4.22
N ALA A 285 47.73 -38.45 -4.88
CA ALA A 285 46.41 -38.10 -4.36
C ALA A 285 46.09 -38.77 -3.00
N GLU A 286 46.48 -40.04 -2.82
CA GLU A 286 46.26 -40.79 -1.58
C GLU A 286 46.95 -40.15 -0.37
N ARG A 287 48.17 -39.62 -0.58
CA ARG A 287 48.97 -38.97 0.47
C ARG A 287 48.44 -37.58 0.81
N MET A 288 47.79 -36.93 -0.15
CA MET A 288 47.13 -35.64 0.06
C MET A 288 45.72 -35.77 0.67
N ALA A 289 45.11 -36.96 0.68
CA ALA A 289 43.70 -37.13 1.07
C ALA A 289 43.40 -36.58 2.47
N LYS A 290 44.21 -36.91 3.48
CA LYS A 290 44.03 -36.40 4.85
C LYS A 290 44.18 -34.87 4.91
N TRP A 291 45.11 -34.31 4.14
CA TRP A 291 45.39 -32.88 4.12
C TRP A 291 44.29 -32.09 3.42
N LYS A 292 43.79 -32.60 2.29
CA LYS A 292 42.60 -32.06 1.60
C LYS A 292 41.37 -32.10 2.50
N LEU A 293 41.13 -33.23 3.17
CA LEU A 293 40.02 -33.37 4.10
C LEU A 293 40.09 -32.34 5.24
N HIS A 294 41.27 -32.12 5.82
CA HIS A 294 41.46 -31.08 6.84
C HIS A 294 41.11 -29.68 6.31
N TRP A 295 41.56 -29.34 5.10
CA TRP A 295 41.27 -28.04 4.50
C TRP A 295 39.81 -27.90 4.08
N ASP A 296 39.15 -28.96 3.63
CA ASP A 296 37.71 -28.96 3.39
C ASP A 296 36.93 -28.65 4.67
N HIS A 297 37.37 -29.14 5.83
CA HIS A 297 36.78 -28.77 7.12
C HIS A 297 37.06 -27.32 7.53
N GLN A 298 38.22 -26.75 7.21
CA GLN A 298 38.46 -25.32 7.47
C GLN A 298 37.66 -24.43 6.50
N LEU A 299 37.56 -24.83 5.23
CA LEU A 299 36.71 -24.17 4.27
C LEU A 299 35.23 -24.26 4.63
N TYR A 300 34.77 -25.39 5.17
CA TYR A 300 33.42 -25.52 5.70
C TYR A 300 33.11 -24.39 6.69
N LYS A 301 34.03 -24.11 7.62
CA LYS A 301 33.85 -23.01 8.58
C LYS A 301 33.78 -21.65 7.87
N ALA A 302 34.65 -21.41 6.89
CA ALA A 302 34.64 -20.14 6.15
C ALA A 302 33.35 -19.93 5.35
N VAL A 303 32.92 -20.97 4.64
CA VAL A 303 31.66 -20.97 3.88
C VAL A 303 30.46 -20.86 4.82
N GLU A 304 30.45 -21.55 5.96
CA GLU A 304 29.34 -21.51 6.93
C GLU A 304 29.17 -20.11 7.54
N VAL A 305 30.27 -19.44 7.87
CA VAL A 305 30.25 -18.06 8.38
C VAL A 305 29.67 -17.10 7.33
N GLY A 306 30.17 -17.15 6.09
CA GLY A 306 29.62 -16.35 4.99
C GLY A 306 28.17 -16.71 4.65
N TYR A 307 27.81 -17.99 4.74
CA TYR A 307 26.46 -18.47 4.49
C TYR A 307 25.47 -17.98 5.55
N ARG A 308 25.80 -18.06 6.85
CA ARG A 308 24.95 -17.53 7.93
C ARG A 308 24.77 -16.03 7.81
N MET A 309 25.85 -15.28 7.65
CA MET A 309 25.78 -13.83 7.46
C MET A 309 24.96 -13.45 6.22
N GLY A 310 25.10 -14.22 5.14
CA GLY A 310 24.32 -14.00 3.93
C GLY A 310 22.85 -14.37 4.07
N LEU A 311 22.50 -15.42 4.83
CA LEU A 311 21.11 -15.73 5.13
C LEU A 311 20.46 -14.61 5.96
N GLU A 312 21.17 -14.05 6.93
CA GLU A 312 20.61 -12.98 7.77
C GLU A 312 20.39 -11.66 7.00
N SER A 313 21.31 -11.32 6.10
CA SER A 313 21.31 -10.09 5.31
C SER A 313 20.70 -10.25 3.90
N LEU A 314 20.17 -11.43 3.56
CA LEU A 314 19.75 -11.77 2.20
C LEU A 314 18.78 -10.73 1.60
N ASN A 315 17.79 -10.30 2.38
CA ASN A 315 16.76 -9.37 1.92
C ASN A 315 17.32 -7.97 1.60
N GLU A 316 18.41 -7.58 2.23
CA GLU A 316 19.04 -6.27 2.06
C GLU A 316 20.15 -6.29 1.00
N ALA A 317 20.81 -7.44 0.83
CA ALA A 317 21.99 -7.62 0.01
C ALA A 317 21.72 -8.29 -1.35
N LEU A 318 20.49 -8.78 -1.60
CA LEU A 318 20.08 -9.26 -2.91
C LEU A 318 20.20 -8.16 -3.98
N ASN A 319 20.45 -8.58 -5.22
CA ASN A 319 20.45 -7.67 -6.36
C ASN A 319 19.12 -6.91 -6.44
N GLU A 320 19.21 -5.63 -6.79
CA GLU A 320 18.05 -4.75 -6.86
C GLU A 320 17.02 -5.27 -7.88
N ILE A 321 15.85 -5.64 -7.39
CA ILE A 321 14.69 -6.01 -8.20
C ILE A 321 13.92 -4.73 -8.49
N LYS A 322 13.89 -4.33 -9.76
CA LYS A 322 13.16 -3.14 -10.20
C LYS A 322 11.72 -3.51 -10.55
N CYS A 323 10.79 -2.70 -10.11
CA CYS A 323 9.39 -2.80 -10.50
C CYS A 323 8.78 -1.40 -10.63
N GLU A 324 7.68 -1.31 -11.36
CA GLU A 324 6.94 -0.08 -11.58
C GLU A 324 5.56 -0.20 -10.94
N LEU A 325 5.06 0.91 -10.43
CA LEU A 325 3.70 1.03 -9.95
C LEU A 325 2.86 1.68 -11.05
N VAL A 326 1.89 0.95 -11.59
CA VAL A 326 1.11 1.37 -12.76
C VAL A 326 -0.37 1.32 -12.43
N PHE A 327 -1.12 2.31 -12.90
CA PHE A 327 -2.58 2.28 -12.86
C PHE A 327 -3.10 1.70 -14.18
N SER A 328 -3.66 0.49 -14.15
CA SER A 328 -4.19 -0.19 -15.33
C SER A 328 -5.49 -0.93 -14.96
N GLN A 329 -6.43 -1.05 -15.89
CA GLN A 329 -7.73 -1.69 -15.65
C GLN A 329 -8.46 -1.15 -14.41
N ARG A 330 -8.35 0.17 -14.16
CA ARG A 330 -8.89 0.87 -12.98
C ARG A 330 -8.36 0.37 -11.63
N GLN A 331 -7.23 -0.35 -11.62
CA GLN A 331 -6.58 -0.82 -10.41
C GLN A 331 -5.12 -0.41 -10.37
N LEU A 332 -4.61 -0.21 -9.15
CA LEU A 332 -3.20 0.07 -8.91
C LEU A 332 -2.47 -1.26 -8.76
N GLN A 333 -1.54 -1.56 -9.65
CA GLN A 333 -0.83 -2.83 -9.68
C GLN A 333 0.67 -2.64 -9.91
N PHE A 334 1.44 -3.60 -9.44
CA PHE A 334 2.87 -3.67 -9.74
C PHE A 334 3.07 -4.26 -11.14
N ARG A 335 4.09 -3.77 -11.84
CA ARG A 335 4.59 -4.32 -13.10
C ARG A 335 6.10 -4.59 -12.94
N PRO A 336 6.56 -5.85 -12.93
CA PRO A 336 5.79 -7.10 -12.93
C PRO A 336 4.87 -7.27 -11.71
N PRO A 337 3.86 -8.16 -11.77
CA PRO A 337 2.93 -8.38 -10.66
C PRO A 337 3.62 -9.01 -9.43
N LEU A 338 2.97 -8.92 -8.26
CA LEU A 338 3.57 -9.37 -7.00
C LEU A 338 3.97 -10.86 -7.02
N GLU A 339 3.21 -11.70 -7.73
CA GLU A 339 3.47 -13.12 -7.89
C GLU A 339 4.78 -13.37 -8.65
N GLU A 340 5.04 -12.57 -9.69
CA GLU A 340 6.26 -12.67 -10.48
C GLU A 340 7.46 -12.10 -9.71
N LEU A 341 7.27 -10.99 -8.98
CA LEU A 341 8.29 -10.46 -8.07
C LEU A 341 8.65 -11.48 -6.98
N ARG A 342 7.66 -12.18 -6.42
CA ARG A 342 7.86 -13.30 -5.49
C ARG A 342 8.64 -14.43 -6.13
N ALA A 343 8.26 -14.86 -7.32
CA ALA A 343 8.96 -15.93 -8.04
C ALA A 343 10.41 -15.57 -8.33
N ASN A 344 10.69 -14.33 -8.75
CA ASN A 344 12.04 -13.84 -9.01
C ASN A 344 12.87 -13.77 -7.72
N TYR A 345 12.31 -13.21 -6.64
CA TYR A 345 12.97 -13.18 -5.33
C TYR A 345 13.31 -14.59 -4.82
N TYR A 346 12.34 -15.52 -4.87
CA TYR A 346 12.56 -16.90 -4.43
C TYR A 346 13.55 -17.67 -5.32
N ARG A 347 13.64 -17.33 -6.62
CA ARG A 347 14.66 -17.88 -7.52
C ARG A 347 16.06 -17.45 -7.10
N GLU A 348 16.27 -16.16 -6.82
CA GLU A 348 17.57 -15.65 -6.35
C GLU A 348 17.93 -16.19 -4.96
N MET A 349 16.95 -16.23 -4.05
CA MET A 349 17.10 -16.85 -2.74
C MET A 349 17.53 -18.33 -2.86
N LYS A 350 16.88 -19.12 -3.74
CA LYS A 350 17.23 -20.53 -3.96
C LYS A 350 18.65 -20.70 -4.49
N LYS A 351 19.11 -19.83 -5.40
CA LYS A 351 20.50 -19.84 -5.90
C LYS A 351 21.49 -19.71 -4.74
N PHE A 352 21.25 -18.78 -3.81
CA PHE A 352 22.11 -18.61 -2.63
C PHE A 352 22.03 -19.80 -1.66
N ILE A 353 20.82 -20.27 -1.34
CA ILE A 353 20.61 -21.41 -0.43
C ILE A 353 21.31 -22.67 -0.95
N SER A 354 21.38 -22.85 -2.26
CA SER A 354 22.00 -24.02 -2.91
C SER A 354 23.54 -24.01 -2.94
N ILE A 355 24.20 -22.90 -2.54
CA ILE A 355 25.67 -22.80 -2.59
C ILE A 355 26.38 -23.97 -1.88
N PRO A 356 26.00 -24.37 -0.65
CA PRO A 356 26.66 -25.48 0.03
C PRO A 356 26.45 -26.85 -0.64
N GLN A 357 25.41 -27.02 -1.47
CA GLN A 357 25.16 -28.26 -2.22
C GLN A 357 26.00 -28.34 -3.51
N VAL A 358 26.31 -27.18 -4.10
CA VAL A 358 27.11 -27.09 -5.34
C VAL A 358 28.61 -26.99 -5.05
N PHE A 359 28.99 -26.60 -3.83
CA PHE A 359 30.37 -26.39 -3.46
C PHE A 359 31.10 -27.70 -3.13
N SER A 360 32.06 -28.08 -3.98
CA SER A 360 32.78 -29.36 -3.89
C SER A 360 34.08 -29.31 -3.07
N GLY A 361 34.51 -28.12 -2.61
CA GLY A 361 35.81 -27.93 -1.95
C GLY A 361 36.99 -28.49 -2.78
N PHE A 362 37.92 -29.16 -2.10
CA PHE A 362 39.08 -29.85 -2.65
C PHE A 362 38.85 -31.34 -2.96
N GLY A 363 37.59 -31.82 -2.93
CA GLY A 363 37.22 -33.18 -3.34
C GLY A 363 36.27 -33.94 -2.41
N HIS A 364 35.86 -33.37 -1.27
CA HIS A 364 34.90 -34.00 -0.35
C HIS A 364 33.59 -33.21 -0.26
N GLU A 365 32.69 -33.42 -1.24
CA GLU A 365 31.41 -32.70 -1.35
C GLU A 365 30.46 -32.95 -0.16
N GLU A 366 30.54 -34.15 0.42
CA GLU A 366 29.69 -34.59 1.54
C GLU A 366 29.81 -33.71 2.79
N VAL A 367 30.96 -33.03 2.95
CA VAL A 367 31.22 -32.14 4.09
C VAL A 367 30.31 -30.91 4.03
N PHE A 368 30.06 -30.38 2.82
CA PHE A 368 29.31 -29.14 2.61
C PHE A 368 27.81 -29.37 2.46
N ALA A 369 27.39 -30.52 1.92
CA ALA A 369 25.98 -30.83 1.70
C ALA A 369 25.11 -30.72 2.97
N LYS A 370 25.66 -31.14 4.13
CA LYS A 370 24.97 -31.08 5.45
C LYS A 370 24.84 -29.68 6.03
N MET A 371 25.47 -28.66 5.44
CA MET A 371 25.47 -27.29 5.95
C MET A 371 24.07 -26.65 5.87
N ALA A 372 23.32 -26.92 4.80
CA ALA A 372 21.98 -26.38 4.63
C ALA A 372 21.04 -26.86 5.75
N ASP A 373 21.07 -28.16 6.06
CA ASP A 373 20.25 -28.77 7.11
C ASP A 373 20.59 -28.23 8.50
N ARG A 374 21.88 -28.09 8.80
CA ARG A 374 22.36 -27.55 10.09
C ARG A 374 21.92 -26.10 10.32
N ASN A 375 21.73 -25.33 9.24
CA ASN A 375 21.33 -23.93 9.29
C ASN A 375 19.85 -23.70 8.92
N ALA A 376 19.02 -24.74 8.96
CA ALA A 376 17.61 -24.67 8.58
C ALA A 376 16.80 -23.63 9.37
N LYS A 377 17.15 -23.38 10.65
CA LYS A 377 16.49 -22.34 11.46
C LYS A 377 16.66 -20.94 10.87
N SER A 378 17.84 -20.63 10.34
CA SER A 378 18.10 -19.35 9.66
C SER A 378 17.31 -19.25 8.36
N LEU A 379 17.11 -20.36 7.63
CA LEU A 379 16.26 -20.39 6.44
C LEU A 379 14.80 -20.00 6.75
N VAL A 380 14.23 -20.51 7.85
CA VAL A 380 12.87 -20.14 8.28
C VAL A 380 12.76 -18.62 8.52
N GLN A 381 13.78 -18.01 9.11
CA GLN A 381 13.82 -16.56 9.30
C GLN A 381 13.86 -15.81 7.97
N VAL A 382 14.60 -16.30 6.96
CA VAL A 382 14.63 -15.70 5.61
C VAL A 382 13.23 -15.69 4.99
N TYR A 383 12.53 -16.82 4.97
CA TYR A 383 11.16 -16.89 4.46
C TYR A 383 10.22 -15.94 5.22
N ARG A 384 10.34 -15.86 6.55
CA ARG A 384 9.56 -14.90 7.35
C ARG A 384 9.86 -13.45 6.97
N LYS A 385 11.12 -13.08 6.79
CA LYS A 385 11.50 -11.73 6.36
C LYS A 385 11.01 -11.44 4.93
N ALA A 386 11.01 -12.45 4.05
CA ALA A 386 10.45 -12.33 2.69
C ALA A 386 8.94 -12.00 2.73
N GLU A 387 8.17 -12.70 3.57
CA GLU A 387 6.74 -12.40 3.76
C GLU A 387 6.52 -10.97 4.28
N ILE A 388 7.35 -10.51 5.22
CA ILE A 388 7.32 -9.13 5.72
C ILE A 388 7.63 -8.12 4.61
N LEU A 389 8.61 -8.41 3.73
CA LEU A 389 8.95 -7.58 2.57
C LEU A 389 7.75 -7.44 1.62
N PHE A 390 7.10 -8.55 1.24
CA PHE A 390 5.93 -8.50 0.36
C PHE A 390 4.71 -7.85 1.01
N ALA A 391 4.52 -8.02 2.33
CA ALA A 391 3.51 -7.29 3.07
C ALA A 391 3.76 -5.78 3.09
N ARG A 392 5.02 -5.34 3.22
CA ARG A 392 5.41 -3.92 3.11
C ARG A 392 5.16 -3.37 1.70
N LEU A 393 5.47 -4.13 0.65
CA LEU A 393 5.16 -3.76 -0.74
C LEU A 393 3.65 -3.61 -0.97
N ALA A 394 2.84 -4.58 -0.50
CA ALA A 394 1.39 -4.49 -0.57
C ALA A 394 0.85 -3.26 0.18
N LYS A 395 1.37 -2.98 1.39
CA LYS A 395 1.01 -1.80 2.17
C LYS A 395 1.39 -0.49 1.47
N LEU A 396 2.52 -0.46 0.74
CA LEU A 396 2.92 0.70 -0.07
C LEU A 396 1.92 0.95 -1.20
N ARG A 397 1.54 -0.10 -1.94
CA ARG A 397 0.47 -0.03 -2.97
C ARG A 397 -0.82 0.49 -2.36
N ASP A 398 -1.27 -0.07 -1.24
CA ASP A 398 -2.55 0.31 -0.63
C ASP A 398 -2.55 1.76 -0.12
N ARG A 399 -1.41 2.23 0.41
CA ARG A 399 -1.24 3.65 0.80
C ARG A 399 -1.35 4.58 -0.42
N LEU A 400 -0.77 4.19 -1.54
CA LEU A 400 -0.79 4.98 -2.79
C LEU A 400 -2.11 4.83 -3.56
N ALA A 401 -2.88 3.76 -3.31
CA ALA A 401 -4.17 3.51 -3.96
C ALA A 401 -5.20 4.62 -3.72
N ASN A 402 -5.09 5.34 -2.59
CA ASN A 402 -5.96 6.47 -2.27
C ASN A 402 -5.85 7.64 -3.26
N TRP A 403 -4.71 7.77 -3.96
CA TRP A 403 -4.50 8.83 -4.95
C TRP A 403 -5.20 8.56 -6.29
N VAL A 404 -5.47 7.29 -6.59
CA VAL A 404 -6.05 6.86 -7.88
C VAL A 404 -7.52 6.47 -7.78
N VAL A 405 -8.20 6.90 -6.71
CA VAL A 405 -9.62 6.60 -6.48
C VAL A 405 -10.50 7.22 -7.57
N LEU A 406 -10.13 8.39 -8.10
CA LEU A 406 -10.84 9.06 -9.18
C LEU A 406 -10.90 8.20 -10.45
N GLY A 407 -9.80 7.51 -10.79
CA GLY A 407 -9.76 6.59 -11.93
C GLY A 407 -10.59 5.32 -11.77
N ARG A 408 -11.13 5.04 -10.58
CA ARG A 408 -12.07 3.91 -10.35
C ARG A 408 -13.50 4.27 -10.71
N VAL A 409 -13.83 5.56 -10.76
CA VAL A 409 -15.16 6.03 -11.13
C VAL A 409 -15.40 5.72 -12.62
N PRO A 410 -16.48 5.01 -12.99
CA PRO A 410 -16.70 4.61 -14.37
C PRO A 410 -16.92 5.78 -15.32
N ASP A 411 -17.73 6.74 -14.86
CA ASP A 411 -18.10 7.95 -15.55
C ASP A 411 -17.90 9.12 -14.58
N LEU A 412 -16.81 9.86 -14.78
CA LEU A 412 -16.46 10.98 -13.91
C LEU A 412 -17.35 12.19 -14.19
N ASP A 413 -17.81 12.37 -15.43
CA ASP A 413 -18.57 13.53 -15.84
C ASP A 413 -19.96 13.48 -15.21
N ALA A 414 -20.65 12.33 -15.32
CA ALA A 414 -21.94 12.11 -14.66
C ALA A 414 -21.85 12.21 -13.12
N TYR A 415 -20.74 11.74 -12.53
CA TYR A 415 -20.54 11.82 -11.08
C TYR A 415 -20.37 13.27 -10.61
N VAL A 416 -19.65 14.11 -11.37
CA VAL A 416 -19.48 15.53 -11.06
C VAL A 416 -20.82 16.27 -11.21
N GLU A 417 -21.57 16.04 -12.29
CA GLU A 417 -22.87 16.67 -12.52
C GLU A 417 -23.88 16.37 -11.39
N ALA A 418 -23.88 15.15 -10.84
CA ALA A 418 -24.81 14.78 -9.77
C ALA A 418 -24.47 15.37 -8.39
N ASN A 419 -23.18 15.61 -8.11
CA ASN A 419 -22.70 15.96 -6.77
C ASN A 419 -22.26 17.43 -6.62
N VAL A 420 -22.03 18.14 -7.73
CA VAL A 420 -21.57 19.53 -7.73
C VAL A 420 -22.61 20.40 -8.41
N THR A 421 -23.43 21.07 -7.60
CA THR A 421 -24.57 21.87 -8.08
C THR A 421 -24.50 23.34 -7.67
N THR A 422 -23.63 23.68 -6.71
CA THR A 422 -23.53 25.06 -6.17
C THR A 422 -22.16 25.68 -6.43
N ILE A 423 -22.12 27.00 -6.64
CA ILE A 423 -20.91 27.80 -6.91
C ILE A 423 -19.82 27.56 -5.86
N ALA A 424 -20.22 27.49 -4.58
CA ALA A 424 -19.31 27.19 -3.48
C ALA A 424 -18.67 25.80 -3.58
N GLN A 425 -19.41 24.78 -4.05
CA GLN A 425 -18.87 23.43 -4.25
C GLN A 425 -17.88 23.39 -5.41
N TRP A 426 -18.15 24.05 -6.56
CA TRP A 426 -17.16 24.14 -7.65
C TRP A 426 -15.88 24.83 -7.18
N ASP A 427 -15.98 25.99 -6.52
CA ASP A 427 -14.81 26.73 -6.01
C ASP A 427 -14.00 25.92 -4.99
N ALA A 428 -14.68 25.26 -4.03
CA ALA A 428 -14.04 24.37 -3.07
C ALA A 428 -13.30 23.21 -3.76
N ASN A 429 -13.94 22.56 -4.74
CA ASN A 429 -13.32 21.46 -5.48
C ASN A 429 -12.11 21.93 -6.31
N PHE A 430 -12.16 23.09 -6.97
CA PHE A 430 -11.00 23.64 -7.67
C PHE A 430 -9.85 24.01 -6.73
N LYS A 431 -10.16 24.56 -5.54
CA LYS A 431 -9.15 24.84 -4.50
C LYS A 431 -8.52 23.56 -3.97
N HIS A 432 -9.33 22.54 -3.67
CA HIS A 432 -8.82 21.23 -3.24
C HIS A 432 -7.99 20.54 -4.32
N LEU A 433 -8.40 20.63 -5.59
CA LEU A 433 -7.66 20.07 -6.72
C LEU A 433 -6.29 20.75 -6.88
N LYS A 434 -6.22 22.09 -6.74
CA LYS A 434 -4.94 22.83 -6.71
C LYS A 434 -4.05 22.40 -5.54
N LEU A 435 -4.60 22.20 -4.35
CA LEU A 435 -3.85 21.72 -3.19
C LEU A 435 -3.32 20.31 -3.43
N ARG A 436 -4.16 19.40 -3.92
CA ARG A 436 -3.79 18.01 -4.21
C ARG A 436 -2.74 17.89 -5.31
N ARG A 437 -2.75 18.74 -6.35
CA ARG A 437 -1.68 18.79 -7.35
C ARG A 437 -0.32 19.14 -6.71
N LYS A 438 -0.28 20.14 -5.83
CA LYS A 438 0.94 20.51 -5.08
C LYS A 438 1.44 19.41 -4.15
N GLU A 439 0.53 18.62 -3.58
CA GLU A 439 0.91 17.45 -2.78
C GLU A 439 1.45 16.29 -3.64
N CYS A 440 0.87 16.09 -4.84
CA CYS A 440 1.32 15.10 -5.81
C CYS A 440 2.75 15.37 -6.28
N GLU A 441 3.12 16.63 -6.49
CA GLU A 441 4.49 17.02 -6.86
C GLU A 441 5.55 16.67 -5.81
N LYS A 442 5.14 16.53 -4.55
CA LYS A 442 6.02 16.15 -3.43
C LYS A 442 6.19 14.64 -3.28
N LEU A 443 5.45 13.83 -4.04
CA LEU A 443 5.58 12.38 -3.99
C LEU A 443 6.93 11.97 -4.60
N PRO A 444 7.70 11.10 -3.93
CA PRO A 444 8.98 10.64 -4.46
C PRO A 444 8.78 9.71 -5.66
N ASP A 445 9.62 9.85 -6.68
CA ASP A 445 9.54 9.04 -7.91
C ASP A 445 10.01 7.59 -7.69
N PHE A 446 10.78 7.33 -6.63
CA PHE A 446 11.31 6.01 -6.29
C PHE A 446 11.08 5.67 -4.82
N HIS A 447 10.55 4.47 -4.57
CA HIS A 447 10.43 3.90 -3.24
C HIS A 447 11.30 2.65 -3.13
N LYS A 448 12.27 2.66 -2.22
CA LYS A 448 13.12 1.51 -1.94
C LYS A 448 12.56 0.72 -0.76
N VAL A 449 12.24 -0.55 -0.97
CA VAL A 449 11.82 -1.51 0.06
C VAL A 449 12.79 -2.69 0.02
N ASP A 450 13.79 -2.66 0.91
CA ASP A 450 14.90 -3.62 0.94
C ASP A 450 15.54 -3.82 -0.44
N CYS A 451 15.50 -5.03 -1.01
CA CYS A 451 16.02 -5.34 -2.34
C CYS A 451 15.10 -4.95 -3.51
N VAL A 452 13.91 -4.38 -3.26
CA VAL A 452 12.96 -4.00 -4.31
C VAL A 452 12.87 -2.49 -4.45
N THR A 453 13.13 -1.99 -5.65
CA THR A 453 12.97 -0.57 -5.98
C THR A 453 11.74 -0.38 -6.86
N VAL A 454 10.77 0.36 -6.32
CA VAL A 454 9.49 0.66 -6.96
C VAL A 454 9.59 2.04 -7.59
N SER A 455 9.49 2.11 -8.92
CA SER A 455 9.29 3.35 -9.66
C SER A 455 7.82 3.77 -9.60
N ALA A 456 7.57 4.95 -9.05
CA ALA A 456 6.25 5.57 -8.95
C ALA A 456 5.97 6.55 -10.11
N ALA A 457 6.88 6.70 -11.07
CA ALA A 457 6.70 7.64 -12.18
C ALA A 457 5.44 7.37 -13.03
N PRO A 458 5.12 6.11 -13.44
CA PRO A 458 3.89 5.83 -14.18
C PRO A 458 2.62 6.07 -13.33
N PHE A 459 2.70 5.77 -12.03
CA PHE A 459 1.64 6.06 -11.08
C PHE A 459 1.39 7.57 -10.95
N ARG A 460 2.44 8.37 -10.81
CA ARG A 460 2.34 9.83 -10.72
C ARG A 460 1.73 10.43 -11.98
N ALA A 461 2.16 9.99 -13.16
CA ALA A 461 1.57 10.40 -14.42
C ALA A 461 0.07 10.06 -14.48
N ALA A 462 -0.34 8.88 -14.00
CA ALA A 462 -1.75 8.51 -13.95
C ALA A 462 -2.56 9.34 -12.94
N VAL A 463 -1.96 9.74 -11.81
CA VAL A 463 -2.61 10.64 -10.83
C VAL A 463 -2.79 12.04 -11.43
N GLU A 464 -1.76 12.56 -12.11
CA GLU A 464 -1.82 13.86 -12.79
C GLU A 464 -2.89 13.87 -13.90
N ASP A 465 -2.97 12.81 -14.72
CA ASP A 465 -4.00 12.63 -15.74
C ASP A 465 -5.41 12.60 -15.12
N GLN A 466 -5.61 11.85 -14.03
CA GLN A 466 -6.90 11.81 -13.32
C GLN A 466 -7.28 13.17 -12.72
N MET A 467 -6.32 13.92 -12.17
CA MET A 467 -6.55 15.28 -11.67
C MET A 467 -6.82 16.27 -12.80
N GLN A 468 -6.28 16.04 -13.99
CA GLN A 468 -6.61 16.84 -15.17
C GLN A 468 -8.02 16.53 -15.65
N ARG A 469 -8.37 15.24 -15.78
CA ARG A 469 -9.72 14.81 -16.15
C ARG A 469 -10.81 15.31 -15.20
N LEU A 470 -10.56 15.32 -13.89
CA LEU A 470 -11.47 15.92 -12.91
C LEU A 470 -11.61 17.44 -13.09
N SER A 471 -10.50 18.13 -13.38
CA SER A 471 -10.53 19.57 -13.67
C SER A 471 -11.39 19.85 -14.91
N ASP A 472 -11.23 19.05 -15.97
CA ASP A 472 -11.98 19.20 -17.21
C ASP A 472 -13.48 18.90 -16.98
N ALA A 473 -13.82 17.85 -16.23
CA ALA A 473 -15.20 17.52 -15.86
C ALA A 473 -15.87 18.64 -15.02
N LEU A 474 -15.13 19.25 -14.09
CA LEU A 474 -15.62 20.40 -13.31
C LEU A 474 -15.85 21.64 -14.19
N VAL A 475 -14.98 21.90 -15.17
CA VAL A 475 -15.16 23.01 -16.12
C VAL A 475 -16.34 22.75 -17.04
N LEU A 476 -16.50 21.51 -17.53
CA LEU A 476 -17.62 21.12 -18.39
C LEU A 476 -18.96 21.22 -17.67
N SER A 477 -19.07 20.69 -16.44
CA SER A 477 -20.30 20.80 -15.63
C SER A 477 -20.67 22.25 -15.31
N LEU A 478 -19.70 23.09 -14.95
CA LEU A 478 -19.93 24.52 -14.70
C LEU A 478 -20.37 25.24 -15.99
N ARG A 479 -19.78 24.91 -17.14
CA ARG A 479 -20.19 25.46 -18.44
C ARG A 479 -21.63 25.07 -18.79
N LYS A 480 -21.99 23.80 -18.59
CA LYS A 480 -23.34 23.28 -18.87
C LYS A 480 -24.38 23.97 -17.99
N SER A 481 -24.13 24.06 -16.68
CA SER A 481 -25.02 24.78 -15.74
C SER A 481 -25.15 26.27 -16.11
N LEU A 482 -24.06 26.94 -16.46
CA LEU A 482 -24.10 28.34 -16.92
C LEU A 482 -24.94 28.50 -18.19
N SER A 483 -24.77 27.61 -19.18
CA SER A 483 -25.55 27.65 -20.41
C SER A 483 -27.04 27.36 -20.18
N GLU A 484 -27.38 26.44 -19.27
CA GLU A 484 -28.76 26.12 -18.90
C GLU A 484 -29.43 27.31 -18.17
N HIS A 485 -28.74 27.92 -17.21
CA HIS A 485 -29.25 29.09 -16.50
C HIS A 485 -29.39 30.30 -17.43
N LEU A 486 -28.40 30.53 -18.31
CA LEU A 486 -28.45 31.61 -19.30
C LEU A 486 -29.66 31.43 -20.24
N LYS A 487 -29.87 30.22 -20.76
CA LYS A 487 -31.01 29.91 -21.61
C LYS A 487 -32.35 30.10 -20.87
N SER A 488 -32.43 29.72 -19.59
CA SER A 488 -33.62 29.95 -18.76
C SER A 488 -33.97 31.44 -18.64
N VAL A 489 -32.96 32.30 -18.45
CA VAL A 489 -33.15 33.76 -18.38
C VAL A 489 -33.57 34.33 -19.73
N GLU A 490 -32.94 33.90 -20.83
CA GLU A 490 -33.28 34.33 -22.20
C GLU A 490 -34.70 33.91 -22.59
N ASP A 491 -35.05 32.64 -22.40
CA ASP A 491 -36.39 32.10 -22.70
C ASP A 491 -37.47 32.83 -21.87
N PHE A 492 -37.16 33.23 -20.63
CA PHE A 492 -38.06 34.04 -19.81
C PHE A 492 -38.22 35.46 -20.37
N LEU A 493 -37.12 36.14 -20.68
CA LEU A 493 -37.14 37.51 -21.21
C LEU A 493 -37.86 37.59 -22.56
N GLU A 494 -37.62 36.63 -23.45
CA GLU A 494 -38.28 36.55 -24.76
C GLU A 494 -39.80 36.36 -24.60
N ARG A 495 -40.23 35.35 -23.81
CA ARG A 495 -41.65 35.10 -23.56
C ARG A 495 -42.33 36.26 -22.83
N ALA A 496 -41.64 36.89 -21.87
CA ALA A 496 -42.18 38.02 -21.13
C ALA A 496 -42.32 39.25 -22.05
N MET A 497 -41.32 39.56 -22.88
CA MET A 497 -41.39 40.65 -23.85
C MET A 497 -42.46 40.41 -24.92
N GLU A 498 -42.66 39.19 -25.40
CA GLU A 498 -43.77 38.86 -26.31
C GLU A 498 -45.12 39.19 -25.68
N ARG A 499 -45.34 38.79 -24.42
CA ARG A 499 -46.57 39.06 -23.67
C ARG A 499 -46.78 40.54 -23.37
N LEU A 500 -45.73 41.26 -23.00
CA LEU A 500 -45.80 42.70 -22.73
C LEU A 500 -46.03 43.55 -23.98
N ASN A 501 -45.84 42.99 -25.18
CA ASN A 501 -46.14 43.67 -26.44
C ASN A 501 -47.58 43.45 -26.93
N GLU A 502 -48.32 42.48 -26.39
CA GLU A 502 -49.73 42.25 -26.72
C GLU A 502 -50.59 43.37 -26.12
N ARG A 503 -51.38 44.07 -26.94
CA ARG A 503 -52.29 45.13 -26.46
C ARG A 503 -53.69 44.57 -26.28
N PRO A 504 -54.17 44.39 -25.04
CA PRO A 504 -55.51 43.86 -24.81
C PRO A 504 -56.56 44.95 -25.07
N HIS A 505 -57.64 44.57 -25.76
CA HIS A 505 -58.70 45.49 -26.16
C HIS A 505 -60.06 45.14 -25.55
N SER A 506 -60.26 43.88 -25.13
CA SER A 506 -61.48 43.44 -24.46
C SER A 506 -61.32 43.32 -22.94
N ILE A 507 -62.46 43.30 -22.24
CA ILE A 507 -62.56 43.17 -20.78
C ILE A 507 -61.86 41.88 -20.30
N ASP A 508 -62.14 40.75 -20.96
CA ASP A 508 -61.52 39.46 -20.65
C ASP A 508 -60.02 39.42 -20.96
N GLU A 509 -59.60 40.04 -22.06
CA GLU A 509 -58.19 40.13 -22.44
C GLU A 509 -57.38 40.95 -21.43
N ILE A 510 -57.94 42.04 -20.90
CA ILE A 510 -57.28 42.86 -19.86
C ILE A 510 -57.17 42.09 -18.55
N GLY A 511 -58.24 41.39 -18.15
CA GLY A 511 -58.21 40.53 -16.97
C GLY A 511 -57.20 39.38 -17.09
N LYS A 512 -57.01 38.83 -18.28
CA LYS A 512 -55.97 37.82 -18.58
C LYS A 512 -54.57 38.44 -18.59
N ALA A 513 -54.38 39.56 -19.27
CA ALA A 513 -53.11 40.28 -19.33
C ALA A 513 -52.63 40.75 -17.94
N LYS A 514 -53.55 41.14 -17.05
CA LYS A 514 -53.26 41.48 -15.64
C LYS A 514 -52.72 40.28 -14.85
N ARG A 515 -53.32 39.10 -15.05
CA ARG A 515 -52.88 37.85 -14.43
C ARG A 515 -51.50 37.44 -14.95
N GLU A 516 -51.31 37.47 -16.26
CA GLU A 516 -50.03 37.16 -16.90
C GLU A 516 -48.92 38.14 -16.47
N TRP A 517 -49.22 39.44 -16.38
CA TRP A 517 -48.30 40.43 -15.82
C TRP A 517 -47.92 40.10 -14.37
N LYS A 518 -48.89 39.74 -13.54
CA LYS A 518 -48.64 39.39 -12.13
C LYS A 518 -47.75 38.16 -12.01
N ASP A 519 -48.00 37.12 -12.80
CA ASP A 519 -47.16 35.92 -12.85
C ASP A 519 -45.72 36.24 -13.29
N ILE A 520 -45.54 37.16 -14.24
CA ILE A 520 -44.22 37.64 -14.68
C ILE A 520 -43.54 38.44 -13.56
N ALA A 521 -44.28 39.33 -12.89
CA ALA A 521 -43.78 40.15 -11.79
C ALA A 521 -43.36 39.31 -10.58
N ASP A 522 -44.13 38.28 -10.22
CA ASP A 522 -43.81 37.37 -9.11
C ASP A 522 -42.53 36.56 -9.42
N LYS A 523 -42.34 36.13 -10.67
CA LYS A 523 -41.13 35.39 -11.11
C LYS A 523 -39.89 36.26 -11.32
N LYS A 524 -40.06 37.59 -11.44
CA LYS A 524 -38.96 38.55 -11.68
C LYS A 524 -37.82 38.40 -10.67
N GLY A 525 -38.15 38.22 -9.39
CA GLY A 525 -37.16 38.10 -8.31
C GLY A 525 -36.24 36.88 -8.48
N ASP A 526 -36.82 35.73 -8.79
CA ASP A 526 -36.10 34.46 -8.97
C ASP A 526 -35.20 34.50 -10.21
N ILE A 527 -35.69 35.04 -11.34
CA ILE A 527 -34.89 35.17 -12.57
C ILE A 527 -33.73 36.15 -12.37
N ARG A 528 -33.93 37.25 -11.62
CA ARG A 528 -32.85 38.18 -11.27
C ARG A 528 -31.79 37.52 -10.37
N GLN A 529 -32.19 36.55 -9.54
CA GLN A 529 -31.23 35.73 -8.79
C GLN A 529 -30.47 34.76 -9.71
N GLN A 530 -31.14 34.11 -10.67
CA GLN A 530 -30.48 33.26 -11.67
C GLN A 530 -29.46 34.03 -12.50
N MET A 531 -29.79 35.26 -12.93
CA MET A 531 -28.86 36.12 -13.67
C MET A 531 -27.61 36.48 -12.86
N ARG A 532 -27.76 36.78 -11.55
CA ARG A 532 -26.61 36.99 -10.64
C ARG A 532 -25.76 35.72 -10.50
N GLN A 533 -26.39 34.55 -10.43
CA GLN A 533 -25.68 33.26 -10.40
C GLN A 533 -24.89 33.03 -11.70
N CYS A 534 -25.43 33.39 -12.87
CA CYS A 534 -24.72 33.30 -14.14
C CYS A 534 -23.43 34.15 -14.13
N ASP A 535 -23.47 35.37 -13.59
CA ASP A 535 -22.29 36.24 -13.46
C ASP A 535 -21.22 35.64 -12.53
N GLU A 536 -21.64 35.09 -11.39
CA GLU A 536 -20.74 34.43 -10.44
C GLU A 536 -20.13 33.14 -11.04
N GLN A 537 -20.93 32.33 -11.71
CA GLN A 537 -20.49 31.13 -12.44
C GLN A 537 -19.47 31.49 -13.53
N LYS A 538 -19.75 32.53 -14.33
CA LYS A 538 -18.84 33.08 -15.35
C LYS A 538 -17.53 33.52 -14.73
N LYS A 539 -17.57 34.27 -13.63
CA LYS A 539 -16.36 34.76 -12.93
C LYS A 539 -15.49 33.61 -12.44
N LEU A 540 -16.10 32.57 -11.86
CA LEU A 540 -15.39 31.37 -11.43
C LEU A 540 -14.77 30.63 -12.63
N LEU A 541 -15.54 30.47 -13.70
CA LEU A 541 -15.09 29.75 -14.90
C LEU A 541 -13.91 30.46 -15.59
N LEU A 542 -13.95 31.80 -15.70
CA LEU A 542 -12.82 32.59 -16.21
C LEU A 542 -11.56 32.46 -15.35
N THR A 543 -11.73 32.41 -14.03
CA THR A 543 -10.62 32.28 -13.08
C THR A 543 -9.92 30.91 -13.18
N VAL A 544 -10.67 29.86 -13.55
CA VAL A 544 -10.18 28.48 -13.54
C VAL A 544 -9.73 28.01 -14.92
N ALA A 545 -10.48 28.33 -15.96
CA ALA A 545 -10.25 27.82 -17.31
C ALA A 545 -9.35 28.75 -18.16
N GLY A 546 -9.11 29.99 -17.70
CA GLY A 546 -8.35 31.00 -18.45
C GLY A 546 -9.01 31.33 -19.80
N THR A 547 -8.21 31.80 -20.76
CA THR A 547 -8.66 32.11 -22.14
C THR A 547 -8.86 30.89 -23.04
N ASN A 548 -8.66 29.67 -22.52
CA ASN A 548 -8.61 28.45 -23.35
C ASN A 548 -9.98 27.80 -23.60
N VAL A 549 -11.05 28.27 -22.98
CA VAL A 549 -12.41 27.77 -23.25
C VAL A 549 -13.13 28.78 -24.14
N ALA A 550 -13.67 28.30 -25.26
CA ALA A 550 -14.51 29.07 -26.18
C ALA A 550 -15.80 29.53 -25.46
N LEU A 551 -15.68 30.65 -24.77
CA LEU A 551 -16.74 31.31 -24.02
C LEU A 551 -17.29 32.51 -24.77
N GLU A 552 -16.72 32.86 -25.93
CA GLU A 552 -17.04 34.08 -26.69
C GLU A 552 -18.54 34.26 -26.92
N ASP A 553 -19.25 33.17 -27.24
CA ASP A 553 -20.72 33.20 -27.39
C ASP A 553 -21.45 33.46 -26.05
N VAL A 554 -21.07 32.72 -24.99
CA VAL A 554 -21.68 32.85 -23.66
C VAL A 554 -21.38 34.23 -23.05
N THR A 555 -20.16 34.75 -23.24
CA THR A 555 -19.75 36.06 -22.74
C THR A 555 -20.43 37.18 -23.51
N ALA A 556 -20.61 37.05 -24.83
CA ALA A 556 -21.35 38.01 -25.63
C ALA A 556 -22.85 38.04 -25.28
N ARG A 557 -23.47 36.88 -25.04
CA ARG A 557 -24.86 36.77 -24.60
C ARG A 557 -25.07 37.39 -23.22
N LEU A 558 -24.21 37.04 -22.24
CA LEU A 558 -24.25 37.65 -20.91
C LEU A 558 -24.03 39.16 -20.93
N ALA A 559 -23.21 39.68 -21.84
CA ALA A 559 -22.97 41.12 -21.94
C ALA A 559 -24.21 41.91 -22.38
N LYS A 560 -25.13 41.28 -23.12
CA LYS A 560 -26.40 41.89 -23.58
C LYS A 560 -27.53 41.76 -22.55
N MET A 561 -27.39 40.87 -21.57
CA MET A 561 -28.44 40.60 -20.57
C MET A 561 -28.78 41.81 -19.69
N PRO A 562 -27.83 42.63 -19.19
CA PRO A 562 -28.17 43.81 -18.41
C PRO A 562 -29.07 44.78 -19.18
N ASP A 563 -28.71 45.12 -20.41
CA ASP A 563 -29.49 46.03 -21.25
C ASP A 563 -30.87 45.45 -21.59
N ALA A 564 -30.95 44.14 -21.86
CA ALA A 564 -32.21 43.45 -22.12
C ALA A 564 -33.11 43.39 -20.88
N TRP A 565 -32.52 43.21 -19.69
CA TRP A 565 -33.23 43.22 -18.41
C TRP A 565 -33.76 44.61 -18.08
N ASP A 566 -32.95 45.66 -18.27
CA ASP A 566 -33.38 47.05 -18.05
C ASP A 566 -34.52 47.41 -19.02
N THR A 567 -34.43 46.99 -20.29
CA THR A 567 -35.52 47.16 -21.26
C THR A 567 -36.79 46.43 -20.83
N PHE A 568 -36.66 45.21 -20.30
CA PHE A 568 -37.78 44.45 -19.75
C PHE A 568 -38.39 45.12 -18.52
N GLU A 569 -37.60 45.68 -17.59
CA GLU A 569 -38.12 46.38 -16.41
C GLU A 569 -38.95 47.60 -16.83
N VAL A 570 -38.44 48.39 -17.78
CA VAL A 570 -39.18 49.55 -18.34
C VAL A 570 -40.46 49.10 -19.04
N ALA A 571 -40.40 48.03 -19.86
CA ALA A 571 -41.58 47.51 -20.55
C ALA A 571 -42.63 46.95 -19.57
N LEU A 572 -42.20 46.31 -18.47
CA LEU A 572 -43.08 45.75 -17.45
C LEU A 572 -43.85 46.84 -16.68
N GLU A 573 -43.18 47.95 -16.37
CA GLU A 573 -43.80 49.12 -15.74
C GLU A 573 -44.76 49.80 -16.73
N ALA A 574 -44.31 50.07 -17.95
CA ALA A 574 -45.13 50.70 -19.00
C ALA A 574 -46.37 49.87 -19.35
N PHE A 575 -46.27 48.54 -19.33
CA PHE A 575 -47.41 47.64 -19.56
C PHE A 575 -48.42 47.68 -18.42
N ASN A 576 -47.97 47.74 -17.17
CA ASN A 576 -48.89 47.90 -16.03
C ASN A 576 -49.63 49.23 -16.11
N ASP A 577 -48.92 50.31 -16.44
CA ASP A 577 -49.52 51.64 -16.62
C ASP A 577 -50.56 51.62 -17.76
N MET A 578 -50.22 50.99 -18.89
CA MET A 578 -51.15 50.78 -19.99
C MET A 578 -52.39 49.98 -19.58
N ILE A 579 -52.22 48.88 -18.81
CA ILE A 579 -53.34 48.07 -18.32
C ILE A 579 -54.25 48.88 -17.39
N GLU A 580 -53.70 49.66 -16.46
CA GLU A 580 -54.51 50.51 -15.58
C GLU A 580 -55.24 51.60 -16.38
N GLU A 581 -54.62 52.17 -17.41
CA GLU A 581 -55.27 53.15 -18.28
C GLU A 581 -56.43 52.54 -19.09
N GLN A 582 -56.24 51.34 -19.67
CA GLN A 582 -57.32 50.65 -20.40
C GLN A 582 -58.43 50.19 -19.46
N ARG A 583 -58.08 49.75 -18.25
CA ARG A 583 -59.04 49.37 -17.21
C ARG A 583 -59.94 50.55 -16.83
N GLU A 584 -59.36 51.73 -16.60
CA GLU A 584 -60.13 52.92 -16.23
C GLU A 584 -61.04 53.40 -17.38
N LYS A 585 -60.62 53.25 -18.65
CA LYS A 585 -61.48 53.53 -19.82
C LYS A 585 -62.68 52.58 -19.90
N LEU A 586 -62.48 51.28 -19.66
CA LEU A 586 -63.56 50.30 -19.75
C LEU A 586 -64.51 50.33 -18.55
N ARG A 587 -64.04 50.74 -17.38
CA ARG A 587 -64.89 50.99 -16.20
C ARG A 587 -66.09 51.87 -16.54
N GLY A 588 -65.86 52.99 -17.24
CA GLY A 588 -66.95 53.88 -17.66
C GLY A 588 -67.95 53.22 -18.61
N ASN A 589 -67.50 52.28 -19.46
CA ASN A 589 -68.39 51.54 -20.35
C ASN A 589 -69.23 50.49 -19.60
N VAL A 590 -68.61 49.74 -18.67
CA VAL A 590 -69.32 48.71 -17.87
C VAL A 590 -70.35 49.35 -16.94
N GLU A 591 -70.04 50.49 -16.31
CA GLU A 591 -71.02 51.25 -15.52
C GLU A 591 -72.24 51.66 -16.36
N GLN A 592 -72.04 52.07 -17.61
CA GLN A 592 -73.12 52.42 -18.53
C GLN A 592 -73.95 51.19 -18.95
N GLU A 593 -73.33 50.03 -19.15
CA GLU A 593 -74.03 48.78 -19.49
C GLU A 593 -74.89 48.26 -18.32
N VAL A 594 -74.41 48.37 -17.07
CA VAL A 594 -75.20 48.04 -15.87
C VAL A 594 -76.45 48.91 -15.78
N VAL A 595 -76.35 50.21 -16.08
CA VAL A 595 -77.51 51.11 -16.14
C VAL A 595 -78.50 50.67 -17.22
N ASN A 596 -78.02 50.27 -18.39
CA ASN A 596 -78.89 49.84 -19.50
C ASN A 596 -79.65 48.54 -19.18
N VAL A 597 -79.02 47.58 -18.50
CA VAL A 597 -79.68 46.33 -18.06
C VAL A 597 -80.72 46.62 -16.99
N ASN A 598 -80.44 47.50 -16.02
CA ASN A 598 -81.45 47.93 -15.04
C ASN A 598 -82.67 48.60 -15.69
N VAL A 599 -82.46 49.47 -16.68
CA VAL A 599 -83.57 50.07 -17.46
C VAL A 599 -84.37 49.01 -18.22
N SER A 600 -83.71 47.98 -18.74
CA SER A 600 -84.37 46.89 -19.47
C SER A 600 -85.15 45.97 -18.53
N LEU A 601 -84.61 45.70 -17.35
CA LEU A 601 -85.26 44.96 -16.27
C LEU A 601 -86.52 45.66 -15.76
N ASP A 602 -86.46 46.97 -15.53
CA ASP A 602 -87.63 47.76 -15.13
C ASP A 602 -88.75 47.71 -16.18
N LYS A 603 -88.39 47.83 -17.47
CA LYS A 603 -89.36 47.71 -18.58
C LYS A 603 -89.97 46.31 -18.65
N PHE A 604 -89.15 45.27 -18.47
CA PHE A 604 -89.63 43.88 -18.46
C PHE A 604 -90.58 43.64 -17.28
N SER A 605 -90.20 44.07 -16.07
CA SER A 605 -91.01 43.99 -14.85
C SER A 605 -92.38 44.66 -15.03
N GLN A 606 -92.42 45.88 -15.58
CA GLN A 606 -93.66 46.60 -15.84
C GLN A 606 -94.56 45.88 -16.85
N ARG A 607 -93.97 45.36 -17.95
CA ARG A 607 -94.74 44.61 -18.94
C ARG A 607 -95.26 43.28 -18.37
N TRP A 608 -94.46 42.59 -17.56
CA TRP A 608 -94.86 41.35 -16.89
C TRP A 608 -96.02 41.59 -15.91
N GLU A 609 -95.95 42.60 -15.05
CA GLU A 609 -97.05 42.93 -14.12
C GLU A 609 -98.36 43.29 -14.86
N ALA A 610 -98.26 43.94 -16.01
CA ALA A 610 -99.41 44.33 -16.82
C ALA A 610 -100.04 43.17 -17.61
N LEU A 611 -99.23 42.23 -18.09
CA LEU A 611 -99.64 41.18 -19.04
C LEU A 611 -99.69 39.78 -18.42
N LYS A 612 -99.26 39.60 -17.16
CA LYS A 612 -99.34 38.29 -16.51
C LYS A 612 -100.80 37.81 -16.43
N PRO A 613 -101.07 36.51 -16.65
CA PRO A 613 -102.44 36.01 -16.68
C PRO A 613 -103.13 36.12 -15.30
N LYS A 614 -103.87 37.23 -15.07
CA LYS A 614 -104.62 37.50 -13.83
C LYS A 614 -106.11 37.12 -13.93
N GLU A 615 -106.67 37.11 -15.14
CA GLU A 615 -108.05 36.69 -15.42
C GLU A 615 -108.11 36.05 -16.81
N VAL A 616 -108.75 34.89 -16.93
CA VAL A 616 -108.97 34.19 -18.21
C VAL A 616 -110.46 34.31 -18.52
N ALA A 617 -110.81 35.10 -19.54
CA ALA A 617 -112.20 35.43 -19.86
C ALA A 617 -112.98 34.21 -20.39
N ASP A 618 -112.33 33.38 -21.21
CA ASP A 618 -112.88 32.14 -21.76
C ASP A 618 -111.86 31.01 -21.60
N TRP A 619 -112.28 29.89 -21.01
CA TRP A 619 -111.44 28.71 -20.78
C TRP A 619 -111.54 27.69 -21.94
N SER A 620 -111.61 28.19 -23.18
CA SER A 620 -111.54 27.33 -24.37
C SER A 620 -110.10 26.84 -24.59
N ASP A 621 -109.95 25.69 -25.24
CA ASP A 621 -108.63 25.10 -25.53
C ASP A 621 -107.73 26.08 -26.31
N GLU A 622 -108.29 26.85 -27.26
CA GLU A 622 -107.57 27.90 -28.00
C GLU A 622 -107.08 29.08 -27.14
N ALA A 623 -107.78 29.40 -26.05
CA ALA A 623 -107.39 30.49 -25.15
C ALA A 623 -106.29 30.07 -24.18
N ILE A 624 -106.28 28.80 -23.79
CA ILE A 624 -105.28 28.22 -22.89
C ILE A 624 -103.95 28.02 -23.63
N GLU A 625 -103.98 27.54 -24.87
CA GLU A 625 -102.78 27.39 -25.71
C GLU A 625 -102.05 28.73 -25.90
N LYS A 626 -102.79 29.82 -26.16
CA LYS A 626 -102.23 31.18 -26.25
C LYS A 626 -101.57 31.67 -24.96
N VAL A 627 -102.05 31.25 -23.80
CA VAL A 627 -101.43 31.61 -22.51
C VAL A 627 -100.14 30.82 -22.30
N HIS A 628 -100.09 29.56 -22.72
CA HIS A 628 -98.86 28.75 -22.69
C HIS A 628 -97.78 29.32 -23.61
N ASP A 629 -98.11 29.65 -24.86
CA ASP A 629 -97.18 30.25 -25.83
C ASP A 629 -96.61 31.58 -25.30
N ALA A 630 -97.47 32.44 -24.75
CA ALA A 630 -97.04 33.71 -24.18
C ALA A 630 -96.09 33.50 -22.99
N LEU A 631 -96.38 32.53 -22.10
CA LEU A 631 -95.53 32.23 -20.94
C LEU A 631 -94.15 31.67 -21.36
N GLU A 632 -94.07 30.95 -22.47
CA GLU A 632 -92.79 30.46 -23.02
C GLU A 632 -91.93 31.63 -23.55
N GLU A 633 -92.54 32.57 -24.30
CA GLU A 633 -91.86 33.78 -24.78
C GLU A 633 -91.36 34.66 -23.60
N TRP A 634 -92.14 34.75 -22.51
CA TRP A 634 -91.73 35.45 -21.30
C TRP A 634 -90.54 34.80 -20.57
N LYS A 635 -90.42 33.46 -20.61
CA LYS A 635 -89.27 32.74 -20.06
C LYS A 635 -87.99 33.04 -20.85
N GLU A 636 -88.05 32.99 -22.18
CA GLU A 636 -86.88 33.26 -23.02
C GLU A 636 -86.34 34.67 -22.80
N GLN A 637 -87.22 35.68 -22.77
CA GLN A 637 -86.83 37.07 -22.51
C GLN A 637 -86.26 37.27 -21.09
N LEU A 638 -86.73 36.52 -20.10
CA LEU A 638 -86.18 36.55 -18.74
C LEU A 638 -84.79 35.91 -18.67
N ASP A 639 -84.58 34.80 -19.38
CA ASP A 639 -83.31 34.08 -19.40
C ASP A 639 -82.21 34.89 -20.11
N GLU A 640 -82.53 35.62 -21.18
CA GLU A 640 -81.61 36.57 -21.80
C GLU A 640 -81.15 37.66 -20.81
N LEU A 641 -82.09 38.24 -20.04
CA LEU A 641 -81.77 39.25 -19.02
C LEU A 641 -80.94 38.65 -17.87
N LYS A 642 -81.23 37.41 -17.44
CA LYS A 642 -80.42 36.69 -16.44
C LYS A 642 -78.99 36.47 -16.93
N GLN A 643 -78.80 36.07 -18.20
CA GLN A 643 -77.47 35.86 -18.78
C GLN A 643 -76.68 37.17 -18.88
N GLN A 644 -77.32 38.27 -19.30
CA GLN A 644 -76.68 39.59 -19.37
C GLN A 644 -76.30 40.13 -17.98
N ALA A 645 -77.15 39.92 -16.96
CA ALA A 645 -76.85 40.31 -15.58
C ALA A 645 -75.69 39.48 -14.98
N ALA A 646 -75.64 38.17 -15.27
CA ALA A 646 -74.58 37.29 -14.80
C ALA A 646 -73.21 37.64 -15.39
N THR A 647 -73.15 37.87 -16.72
CA THR A 647 -71.90 38.27 -17.39
C THR A 647 -71.39 39.62 -16.90
N LEU A 648 -72.27 40.60 -16.68
CA LEU A 648 -71.88 41.89 -16.11
C LEU A 648 -71.40 41.78 -14.65
N THR A 649 -71.95 40.85 -13.87
CA THR A 649 -71.49 40.60 -12.49
C THR A 649 -70.08 40.02 -12.49
N GLU A 650 -69.81 39.03 -13.34
CA GLU A 650 -68.47 38.43 -13.51
C GLU A 650 -67.44 39.45 -14.04
N ASN A 651 -67.85 40.32 -14.97
CA ASN A 651 -67.03 41.42 -15.48
C ASN A 651 -66.72 42.47 -14.38
N CYS A 652 -67.69 42.78 -13.52
CA CYS A 652 -67.46 43.69 -12.38
C CYS A 652 -66.53 43.09 -11.33
N GLU A 653 -66.67 41.79 -11.02
CA GLU A 653 -65.80 41.08 -10.08
C GLU A 653 -64.36 40.98 -10.58
N SER A 654 -64.16 40.64 -11.86
CA SER A 654 -62.83 40.58 -12.47
C SER A 654 -62.12 41.93 -12.50
N PHE A 655 -62.86 43.04 -12.56
CA PHE A 655 -62.34 44.41 -12.50
C PHE A 655 -62.24 44.97 -11.07
N MET A 656 -62.58 44.20 -10.02
CA MET A 656 -62.66 44.64 -8.62
C MET A 656 -63.55 45.88 -8.43
N MET A 657 -64.63 45.96 -9.19
CA MET A 657 -65.65 46.99 -9.05
C MET A 657 -66.72 46.53 -8.05
N PRO A 658 -67.44 47.45 -7.39
CA PRO A 658 -68.57 47.08 -6.55
C PRO A 658 -69.58 46.27 -7.36
N ALA A 659 -70.04 45.15 -6.81
CA ALA A 659 -70.97 44.25 -7.48
C ALA A 659 -72.21 45.02 -7.98
N PRO A 660 -72.61 44.86 -9.25
CA PRO A 660 -73.73 45.58 -9.82
C PRO A 660 -75.00 45.14 -9.09
N LYS A 661 -75.81 46.13 -8.68
CA LYS A 661 -77.12 45.86 -8.09
C LYS A 661 -78.17 45.90 -9.19
N PHE A 662 -78.77 44.75 -9.45
CA PHE A 662 -79.93 44.61 -10.34
C PHE A 662 -81.22 44.63 -9.50
N GLU A 663 -81.78 45.82 -9.30
CA GLU A 663 -82.94 46.00 -8.43
C GLU A 663 -84.18 45.33 -9.05
N GLY A 664 -84.79 44.38 -8.34
CA GLY A 664 -86.02 43.72 -8.76
C GLY A 664 -85.86 42.46 -9.63
N LEU A 665 -84.63 42.04 -9.97
CA LEU A 665 -84.41 40.84 -10.80
C LEU A 665 -84.94 39.59 -10.10
N ASP A 666 -84.50 39.33 -8.86
CA ASP A 666 -84.94 38.16 -8.09
C ASP A 666 -86.45 38.12 -7.87
N VAL A 667 -87.07 39.30 -7.73
CA VAL A 667 -88.52 39.43 -7.50
C VAL A 667 -89.30 39.05 -8.75
N VAL A 668 -88.88 39.54 -9.92
CA VAL A 668 -89.51 39.24 -11.20
C VAL A 668 -89.28 37.77 -11.57
N VAL A 669 -88.09 37.24 -11.33
CA VAL A 669 -87.76 35.83 -11.56
C VAL A 669 -88.70 34.92 -10.76
N ALA A 670 -88.85 35.18 -9.47
CA ALA A 670 -89.72 34.40 -8.61
C ALA A 670 -91.20 34.45 -9.06
N ASP A 671 -91.69 35.61 -9.49
CA ASP A 671 -93.09 35.79 -9.91
C ASP A 671 -93.39 35.12 -11.27
N VAL A 672 -92.45 35.18 -12.22
CA VAL A 672 -92.55 34.47 -13.51
C VAL A 672 -92.52 32.95 -13.30
N GLU A 673 -91.55 32.43 -12.55
CA GLU A 673 -91.42 30.99 -12.28
C GLU A 673 -92.62 30.42 -11.53
N GLN A 674 -93.17 31.17 -10.57
CA GLN A 674 -94.38 30.78 -9.86
C GLN A 674 -95.58 30.70 -10.81
N THR A 675 -95.78 31.71 -11.66
CA THR A 675 -96.92 31.78 -12.60
C THR A 675 -96.84 30.65 -13.62
N VAL A 676 -95.65 30.42 -14.19
CA VAL A 676 -95.38 29.30 -15.09
C VAL A 676 -95.72 27.95 -14.44
N SER A 677 -95.20 27.70 -13.23
CA SER A 677 -95.38 26.42 -12.54
C SER A 677 -96.84 26.11 -12.23
N SER A 678 -97.64 27.15 -12.03
CA SER A 678 -99.09 27.03 -11.88
C SER A 678 -99.78 26.68 -13.20
N TRP A 679 -99.41 27.30 -14.31
CA TRP A 679 -100.01 26.99 -15.62
C TRP A 679 -99.58 25.62 -16.18
N GLU A 680 -98.33 25.20 -15.98
CA GLU A 680 -97.87 23.84 -16.33
C GLU A 680 -98.66 22.75 -15.58
N LEU A 681 -99.07 23.02 -14.34
CA LEU A 681 -99.92 22.12 -13.56
C LEU A 681 -101.33 22.01 -14.18
N TYR A 682 -101.87 23.13 -14.68
CA TYR A 682 -103.15 23.12 -15.38
C TYR A 682 -103.09 22.30 -16.68
N GLY A 683 -102.00 22.43 -17.44
CA GLY A 683 -101.77 21.60 -18.63
C GLY A 683 -101.82 20.11 -18.32
N LYS A 684 -101.15 19.67 -17.24
CA LYS A 684 -101.19 18.26 -16.78
C LYS A 684 -102.60 17.82 -16.36
N TYR A 685 -103.34 18.68 -15.70
CA TYR A 685 -104.74 18.39 -15.33
C TYR A 685 -105.62 18.21 -16.57
N GLN A 686 -105.48 19.07 -17.58
CA GLN A 686 -106.23 18.96 -18.83
C GLN A 686 -105.86 17.71 -19.63
N GLU A 687 -104.58 17.35 -19.69
CA GLU A 687 -104.12 16.15 -20.39
C GLU A 687 -104.73 14.88 -19.75
N GLU A 688 -104.62 14.72 -18.44
CA GLU A 688 -105.21 13.58 -17.73
C GLU A 688 -106.76 13.58 -17.80
N MET A 689 -107.40 14.76 -17.74
CA MET A 689 -108.85 14.88 -17.91
C MET A 689 -109.28 14.51 -19.34
N GLY A 690 -108.48 14.90 -20.34
CA GLY A 690 -108.68 14.56 -21.76
C GLY A 690 -108.54 13.06 -22.03
N GLU A 691 -107.56 12.40 -21.41
CA GLU A 691 -107.40 10.95 -21.48
C GLU A 691 -108.64 10.20 -20.97
N ILE A 692 -109.21 10.66 -19.85
CA ILE A 692 -110.44 10.09 -19.30
C ILE A 692 -111.63 10.41 -20.21
N ALA A 693 -111.73 11.63 -20.71
CA ALA A 693 -112.80 12.08 -21.60
C ALA A 693 -112.87 11.28 -22.92
N ALA A 694 -111.72 10.85 -23.45
CA ALA A 694 -111.62 10.11 -24.71
C ALA A 694 -112.09 8.64 -24.61
N GLN A 695 -112.20 8.07 -23.41
CA GLN A 695 -112.58 6.66 -23.24
C GLN A 695 -114.04 6.40 -23.64
N ASP A 696 -114.29 5.22 -24.20
CA ASP A 696 -115.64 4.80 -24.58
C ASP A 696 -116.52 4.54 -23.34
N TRP A 697 -117.77 5.02 -23.38
CA TRP A 697 -118.68 4.94 -22.24
C TRP A 697 -119.07 3.49 -21.90
N ILE A 698 -119.14 2.61 -22.90
CA ILE A 698 -119.57 1.22 -22.73
C ILE A 698 -118.59 0.45 -21.83
N THR A 699 -117.29 0.66 -22.02
CA THR A 699 -116.23 0.03 -21.23
C THR A 699 -115.99 0.81 -19.93
N PHE A 700 -116.25 2.12 -19.91
CA PHE A 700 -116.02 2.95 -18.74
C PHE A 700 -117.13 2.90 -17.68
N ARG A 701 -118.39 2.59 -18.04
CA ARG A 701 -119.53 2.57 -17.09
C ARG A 701 -119.38 1.62 -15.89
N SER A 702 -118.55 0.58 -16.01
CA SER A 702 -118.19 -0.33 -14.91
C SER A 702 -117.14 0.27 -13.96
N ARG A 703 -116.38 1.26 -14.44
CA ARG A 703 -115.23 1.92 -13.80
C ARG A 703 -115.49 3.37 -13.38
N LEU A 704 -116.74 3.71 -13.00
CA LEU A 704 -117.09 5.06 -12.52
C LEU A 704 -116.32 5.50 -11.25
N PHE A 705 -115.65 4.59 -10.54
CA PHE A 705 -114.78 4.95 -9.42
C PHE A 705 -113.52 5.70 -9.88
N ASP A 706 -113.04 5.47 -11.11
CA ASP A 706 -111.88 6.17 -11.68
C ASP A 706 -112.10 7.69 -11.76
N LEU A 707 -113.33 8.16 -12.03
CA LEU A 707 -113.68 9.59 -11.98
C LEU A 707 -113.66 10.17 -10.56
N THR A 708 -113.97 9.34 -9.56
CA THR A 708 -113.93 9.76 -8.15
C THR A 708 -112.48 9.85 -7.68
N ASP A 709 -111.68 8.86 -8.04
CA ASP A 709 -110.26 8.79 -7.73
C ASP A 709 -109.49 9.91 -8.43
N PHE A 710 -109.81 10.23 -9.69
CA PHE A 710 -109.26 11.39 -10.41
C PHE A 710 -109.55 12.72 -9.72
N ALA A 711 -110.82 12.98 -9.38
CA ALA A 711 -111.21 14.21 -8.67
C ALA A 711 -110.52 14.32 -7.30
N GLN A 712 -110.40 13.19 -6.57
CA GLN A 712 -109.74 13.17 -5.27
C GLN A 712 -108.21 13.35 -5.37
N LYS A 713 -107.57 12.73 -6.38
CA LYS A 713 -106.14 12.90 -6.68
C LYS A 713 -105.82 14.38 -6.88
N TRP A 714 -106.53 15.05 -7.78
CA TRP A 714 -106.25 16.44 -8.11
C TRP A 714 -106.61 17.42 -6.99
N LEU A 715 -107.65 17.14 -6.20
CA LEU A 715 -107.96 17.93 -5.00
C LEU A 715 -106.86 17.86 -3.92
N GLU A 716 -106.21 16.70 -3.74
CA GLU A 716 -105.07 16.60 -2.81
C GLU A 716 -103.78 17.20 -3.40
N GLU A 717 -103.53 17.10 -4.72
CA GLU A 717 -102.34 17.66 -5.38
C GLU A 717 -102.33 19.21 -5.39
N ILE A 718 -103.49 19.86 -5.55
CA ILE A 718 -103.57 21.34 -5.56
C ILE A 718 -103.64 21.96 -4.15
N LYS A 719 -103.95 21.15 -3.13
CA LYS A 719 -104.13 21.58 -1.72
C LYS A 719 -102.96 22.38 -1.15
N PRO A 720 -101.67 21.97 -1.28
CA PRO A 720 -100.53 22.68 -0.71
C PRO A 720 -100.14 23.97 -1.44
N ARG A 721 -100.71 24.27 -2.63
CA ARG A 721 -100.30 25.42 -3.45
C ARG A 721 -100.97 26.75 -3.05
N PRO A 722 -100.36 27.91 -3.32
CA PRO A 722 -100.98 29.21 -3.10
C PRO A 722 -102.28 29.35 -3.93
N ARG A 723 -103.17 30.25 -3.50
CA ARG A 723 -104.44 30.49 -4.21
C ARG A 723 -104.16 31.29 -5.48
N ASP A 724 -104.22 30.63 -6.62
CA ASP A 724 -104.16 31.22 -7.95
C ASP A 724 -105.39 30.82 -8.78
N ILE A 725 -105.52 31.41 -9.97
CA ILE A 725 -106.66 31.22 -10.87
C ILE A 725 -106.77 29.75 -11.31
N VAL A 726 -105.63 29.11 -11.55
CA VAL A 726 -105.54 27.69 -11.92
C VAL A 726 -106.06 26.78 -10.80
N LYS A 727 -105.63 27.00 -9.55
CA LYS A 727 -106.08 26.23 -8.39
C LYS A 727 -107.58 26.36 -8.19
N VAL A 728 -108.13 27.56 -8.31
CA VAL A 728 -109.58 27.78 -8.21
C VAL A 728 -110.30 26.98 -9.30
N ARG A 729 -109.80 27.02 -10.55
CA ARG A 729 -110.40 26.31 -11.68
C ARG A 729 -110.37 24.79 -11.52
N ILE A 730 -109.22 24.21 -11.18
CA ILE A 730 -109.06 22.76 -10.96
C ILE A 730 -109.96 22.32 -9.80
N THR A 731 -110.04 23.10 -8.72
CA THR A 731 -110.92 22.80 -7.58
C THR A 731 -112.39 22.79 -8.01
N GLU A 732 -112.85 23.81 -8.74
CA GLU A 732 -114.23 23.89 -9.24
C GLU A 732 -114.60 22.73 -10.16
N GLN A 733 -113.72 22.36 -11.09
CA GLN A 733 -113.94 21.25 -12.01
C GLN A 733 -113.91 19.89 -11.29
N ALA A 734 -112.95 19.66 -10.40
CA ALA A 734 -112.88 18.44 -9.60
C ALA A 734 -114.09 18.29 -8.66
N ASP A 735 -114.57 19.37 -8.05
CA ASP A 735 -115.78 19.36 -7.22
C ASP A 735 -117.07 19.20 -8.06
N ALA A 736 -117.11 19.71 -9.28
CA ALA A 736 -118.21 19.47 -10.22
C ALA A 736 -118.25 17.99 -10.63
N LEU A 737 -117.11 17.41 -10.99
CA LEU A 737 -116.96 15.99 -11.30
C LEU A 737 -117.42 15.12 -10.12
N ARG A 738 -116.93 15.39 -8.92
CA ARG A 738 -117.32 14.67 -7.70
C ARG A 738 -118.83 14.72 -7.43
N ARG A 739 -119.48 15.86 -7.68
CA ARG A 739 -120.94 16.02 -7.54
C ARG A 739 -121.71 15.28 -8.63
N ALA A 740 -121.17 15.17 -9.83
CA ALA A 740 -121.81 14.52 -10.98
C ALA A 740 -121.74 12.98 -10.91
N VAL A 741 -120.65 12.40 -10.38
CA VAL A 741 -120.44 10.94 -10.34
C VAL A 741 -121.60 10.13 -9.72
N PRO A 742 -122.22 10.52 -8.59
CA PRO A 742 -123.39 9.81 -8.04
C PRO A 742 -124.58 9.76 -9.01
N ALA A 743 -124.79 10.80 -9.82
CA ALA A 743 -125.83 10.83 -10.84
C ALA A 743 -125.49 9.91 -12.02
N LEU A 744 -124.21 9.84 -12.41
CA LEU A 744 -123.74 8.96 -13.49
C LEU A 744 -123.93 7.46 -13.19
N LYS A 745 -124.06 7.05 -11.92
CA LYS A 745 -124.42 5.67 -11.55
C LYS A 745 -125.77 5.24 -12.12
N PHE A 746 -126.74 6.15 -12.24
CA PHE A 746 -128.05 5.87 -12.84
C PHE A 746 -127.98 5.79 -14.37
N CYS A 747 -126.93 6.33 -14.98
CA CYS A 747 -126.65 6.28 -16.41
C CYS A 747 -125.91 5.00 -16.86
N ARG A 748 -125.83 3.95 -16.02
CA ARG A 748 -125.24 2.65 -16.40
C ARG A 748 -126.08 1.84 -17.40
N GLY A 749 -127.39 2.07 -17.39
CA GLY A 749 -128.33 1.61 -18.43
C GLY A 749 -128.57 0.10 -18.55
N GLU A 750 -128.37 -0.70 -17.50
CA GLU A 750 -128.67 -2.16 -17.54
C GLU A 750 -130.13 -2.51 -17.92
N PRO A 751 -131.16 -1.70 -17.58
CA PRO A 751 -132.53 -1.91 -18.07
C PRO A 751 -132.98 -0.94 -19.19
N PHE A 752 -132.06 -0.19 -19.81
CA PHE A 752 -132.42 0.83 -20.81
C PHE A 752 -132.51 0.25 -22.23
N LYS A 753 -133.60 0.56 -22.94
CA LYS A 753 -133.73 0.31 -24.39
C LYS A 753 -133.27 1.54 -25.18
N ASP A 754 -133.05 1.41 -26.49
CA ASP A 754 -132.57 2.50 -27.36
C ASP A 754 -133.41 3.79 -27.27
N GLU A 755 -134.73 3.67 -27.07
CA GLU A 755 -135.61 4.82 -26.85
C GLU A 755 -135.31 5.57 -25.54
N HIS A 756 -134.92 4.86 -24.47
CA HIS A 756 -134.57 5.44 -23.17
C HIS A 756 -133.24 6.22 -23.25
N TRP A 757 -132.26 5.70 -24.01
CA TRP A 757 -131.00 6.41 -24.26
C TRP A 757 -131.20 7.68 -25.06
N THR A 758 -132.06 7.63 -26.09
CA THR A 758 -132.39 8.82 -26.91
C THR A 758 -133.05 9.92 -26.07
N GLN A 759 -133.93 9.57 -25.12
CA GLN A 759 -134.51 10.54 -24.19
C GLN A 759 -133.49 11.07 -23.17
N CYS A 760 -132.58 10.20 -22.68
CA CYS A 760 -131.51 10.59 -21.77
C CYS A 760 -130.56 11.61 -22.41
N PHE A 761 -130.09 11.34 -23.63
CA PHE A 761 -129.23 12.25 -24.39
C PHE A 761 -129.89 13.61 -24.65
N ARG A 762 -131.20 13.63 -24.95
CA ARG A 762 -131.94 14.89 -25.10
C ARG A 762 -132.02 15.69 -23.79
N LYS A 763 -132.18 15.02 -22.64
CA LYS A 763 -132.23 15.68 -21.32
C LYS A 763 -130.87 16.15 -20.84
N LEU A 764 -129.80 15.43 -21.19
CA LEU A 764 -128.42 15.76 -20.82
C LEU A 764 -127.76 16.75 -21.80
N GLY A 765 -128.43 17.10 -22.91
CA GLY A 765 -127.92 18.08 -23.87
C GLY A 765 -126.82 17.53 -24.80
N VAL A 766 -126.66 16.22 -24.90
CA VAL A 766 -125.65 15.58 -25.77
C VAL A 766 -125.94 15.90 -27.25
N PRO A 767 -124.91 16.19 -28.09
CA PRO A 767 -125.10 16.58 -29.50
C PRO A 767 -125.94 15.60 -30.34
N ARG A 768 -126.75 16.14 -31.25
CA ARG A 768 -127.64 15.34 -32.13
C ARG A 768 -126.82 14.50 -33.12
N GLY A 769 -126.72 13.20 -32.89
CA GLY A 769 -125.97 12.25 -33.73
C GLY A 769 -125.17 11.21 -32.96
N VAL A 770 -124.97 11.42 -31.66
CA VAL A 770 -124.31 10.46 -30.76
C VAL A 770 -125.23 9.27 -30.51
N ARG A 771 -124.71 8.06 -30.75
CA ARG A 771 -125.37 6.78 -30.46
C ARG A 771 -124.59 6.09 -29.33
N LEU A 772 -125.14 5.03 -28.75
CA LEU A 772 -124.52 4.34 -27.61
C LEU A 772 -123.09 3.83 -27.94
N ASP A 773 -122.86 3.44 -29.19
CA ASP A 773 -121.59 2.98 -29.77
C ASP A 773 -120.55 4.08 -29.97
N THR A 774 -120.96 5.36 -30.03
CA THR A 774 -120.05 6.52 -30.20
C THR A 774 -119.98 7.42 -28.98
N LEU A 775 -120.60 7.02 -27.88
CA LEU A 775 -120.63 7.77 -26.63
C LEU A 775 -119.32 7.59 -25.86
N THR A 776 -118.64 8.69 -25.58
CA THR A 776 -117.45 8.74 -24.70
C THR A 776 -117.77 9.36 -23.35
N VAL A 777 -116.89 9.17 -22.38
CA VAL A 777 -116.99 9.79 -21.05
C VAL A 777 -117.04 11.31 -21.15
N GLY A 778 -116.28 11.90 -22.09
CA GLY A 778 -116.23 13.35 -22.33
C GLY A 778 -117.55 13.98 -22.74
N HIS A 779 -118.55 13.21 -23.17
CA HIS A 779 -119.90 13.75 -23.40
C HIS A 779 -120.67 14.00 -22.09
N PHE A 780 -120.17 13.51 -20.96
CA PHE A 780 -120.73 13.72 -19.62
C PHE A 780 -119.89 14.69 -18.76
N LEU A 781 -118.65 14.97 -19.16
CA LEU A 781 -117.75 15.93 -18.50
C LEU A 781 -117.96 17.32 -19.09
#